data_AF-A0A091GQV2-F1
#
_entry.id   AF-A0A091GQV2-F1
#
_cell.length_a   1.000
_cell.length_b   1.000
_cell.length_c   1.000
_cell.angle_alpha   90.00
_cell.angle_beta   90.00
_cell.angle_gamma   90.00
#
_symmetry.space_group_name_H-M   'P 1'
#
loop_
_entity.id
_entity.type
_entity.pdbx_description
1 polymer ?
#
loop_
_entity_poly.entity_id
_entity_poly.type
_entity_poly.pdbx_seq_one_letter_code
_entity_poly.pdbx_strand_id
1 'polypeptide(L)'
;KESYEHAAIASDTEIQIVANLLRVSADFLRSAVTHRVTVTSYDRIFTPLSVEGAIDARDSIAKTLYSLLFEWLLLRINEWLAPREADCALGIVDIHGFEDLGVNSLEQLCINFANEHLQHFFSQTVVAQEEEEYSQEQLAWIPISKMYSESCLDFFAAKPHGILHVLDDQTSLAQATDHTFLQKCHYHHGNSPWYTKPKLPLPVFTVKHYAGPVTYQVHKFLHKNRDQLRPEVLDIFSQSRLKVVSHIFQKAKAAYRQQRELGGRGKGLKLQASTLVSKFQQSLQELTAKLRRSHVFFIRCITPNPKELSDVFDVEYVTCQLRHSGILEAIHIRKEGYPVRLPFRNFLARYGLLAGQRHNCLEEREGCVAVLSHVVGNPSDLYQIGVTKVFLKEKARQLLERRWNQRQTWAIVILQRNFRCLLRHRRLRVLQEKVTIIQAHFRGYQARKRYRRLKKTSVQFNTLILISRPLIQRRKHCQVTPLLLGPGDVGLLEIPAELAALLQVAGGQYRAQANQITEALPPEVKVKDDLSLPPTINSYPFSSFIKSHFQKTDFPAPGQPLQHPLTHLDTEYQESALEINKLILRFIGDKNLHGWQEVLLGNYIAGRGLNNVALRNEIFSQVVAQTWKNPDMEHSQRAWVLMAALLSCFVPSPALEKPLLKFVSDHGMEGYNAVCQRKILTAAQYTGIDSTLSRAYPPTQLEWTANQRRGKMVLDVHTFNEEKFSAEVESWMTGEQYAGCLLSARGCDKPRGWSVSMFTGNTWQDLLGCDFVLDLIGEME
;
A
#
# COMPACT_ATOMS: atom_id res chain seq x y z
N LYS A 1 -53.21 32.79 35.75
CA LYS A 1 -52.45 33.92 35.16
C LYS A 1 -51.03 33.43 35.02
N GLU A 2 -50.74 32.76 33.91
CA GLU A 2 -49.41 32.24 33.59
C GLU A 2 -48.53 33.42 33.18
N SER A 3 -47.40 33.60 33.87
CA SER A 3 -46.38 34.57 33.50
C SER A 3 -45.74 34.13 32.19
N TYR A 4 -46.10 34.75 31.08
CA TYR A 4 -45.42 34.52 29.81
C TYR A 4 -43.97 35.03 29.92
N GLU A 5 -43.01 34.12 30.03
CA GLU A 5 -41.58 34.42 29.94
C GLU A 5 -41.25 34.82 28.50
N HIS A 6 -41.16 36.12 28.26
CA HIS A 6 -40.79 36.67 26.95
C HIS A 6 -39.27 36.65 26.78
N ALA A 7 -38.82 36.31 25.57
CA ALA A 7 -37.39 36.30 25.25
C ALA A 7 -36.82 37.72 25.22
N ALA A 8 -35.77 37.96 26.01
CA ALA A 8 -34.93 39.14 25.93
C ALA A 8 -33.48 38.72 25.68
N ILE A 9 -32.72 39.60 25.03
CA ILE A 9 -31.29 39.37 24.78
C ILE A 9 -30.51 39.69 26.05
N ALA A 10 -29.67 38.74 26.49
CA ALA A 10 -28.89 38.89 27.72
C ALA A 10 -27.72 39.87 27.58
N SER A 11 -27.13 39.98 26.38
CA SER A 11 -26.00 40.85 26.11
C SER A 11 -26.08 41.45 24.70
N ASP A 12 -26.02 42.77 24.62
CA ASP A 12 -26.12 43.52 23.37
C ASP A 12 -24.82 43.47 22.54
N THR A 13 -23.70 43.06 23.15
CA THR A 13 -22.39 43.06 22.48
C THR A 13 -22.34 42.08 21.31
N GLU A 14 -22.92 40.89 21.46
CA GLU A 14 -22.88 39.79 20.49
C GLU A 14 -23.72 40.13 19.27
N ILE A 15 -24.91 40.70 19.48
CA ILE A 15 -25.76 41.17 18.38
C ILE A 15 -25.08 42.31 17.64
N GLN A 16 -24.41 43.21 18.34
CA GLN A 16 -23.69 44.31 17.69
C GLN A 16 -22.52 43.79 16.85
N ILE A 17 -21.78 42.78 17.32
CA ILE A 17 -20.71 42.12 16.57
C ILE A 17 -21.28 41.48 15.30
N VAL A 18 -22.35 40.67 15.41
CA VAL A 18 -22.97 39.99 14.26
C VAL A 18 -23.55 41.00 13.26
N ALA A 19 -24.22 42.05 13.75
CA ALA A 19 -24.75 43.13 12.92
C ALA A 19 -23.64 43.88 12.17
N ASN A 20 -22.49 44.12 12.82
CA ASN A 20 -21.32 44.73 12.21
C ASN A 20 -20.68 43.83 11.15
N LEU A 21 -20.56 42.53 11.42
CA LEU A 21 -20.01 41.55 10.47
C LEU A 21 -20.89 41.42 9.23
N LEU A 22 -22.22 41.30 9.42
CA LEU A 22 -23.19 41.18 8.32
C LEU A 22 -23.60 42.52 7.72
N ARG A 23 -23.09 43.64 8.26
CA ARG A 23 -23.39 45.03 7.90
C ARG A 23 -24.90 45.31 7.78
N VAL A 24 -25.66 44.88 8.80
CA VAL A 24 -27.11 45.10 8.96
C VAL A 24 -27.39 45.89 10.24
N SER A 25 -28.61 46.40 10.41
CA SER A 25 -29.00 47.10 11.64
C SER A 25 -29.14 46.13 12.81
N ALA A 26 -28.50 46.45 13.94
CA ALA A 26 -28.60 45.67 15.17
C ALA A 26 -30.03 45.62 15.73
N ASP A 27 -30.79 46.71 15.61
CA ASP A 27 -32.17 46.78 16.12
C ASP A 27 -33.14 45.89 15.34
N PHE A 28 -32.99 45.87 14.01
CA PHE A 28 -33.81 44.98 13.17
C PHE A 28 -33.43 43.52 13.38
N LEU A 29 -32.15 43.21 13.55
CA LEU A 29 -31.68 41.86 13.86
C LEU A 29 -32.19 41.39 15.23
N ARG A 30 -32.13 42.27 16.24
CA ARG A 30 -32.73 42.06 17.57
C ARG A 30 -34.22 41.74 17.47
N SER A 31 -34.96 42.55 16.71
CA SER A 31 -36.40 42.34 16.51
C SER A 31 -36.69 41.00 15.82
N ALA A 32 -35.93 40.60 14.80
CA ALA A 32 -36.15 39.36 14.06
C ALA A 32 -35.90 38.08 14.89
N VAL A 33 -35.06 38.18 15.92
CA VAL A 33 -34.77 37.06 16.85
C VAL A 33 -35.79 37.00 17.98
N THR A 34 -36.24 38.15 18.49
CA THR A 34 -37.09 38.23 19.70
C THR A 34 -38.59 38.31 19.42
N HIS A 35 -38.97 38.77 18.24
CA HIS A 35 -40.36 38.96 17.84
C HIS A 35 -40.66 38.18 16.55
N ARG A 36 -41.93 37.78 16.40
CA ARG A 36 -42.49 37.26 15.14
C ARG A 36 -43.40 38.33 14.55
N VAL A 37 -43.17 38.71 13.29
CA VAL A 37 -44.05 39.62 12.56
C VAL A 37 -45.03 38.82 11.73
N THR A 38 -46.31 38.91 12.09
CA THR A 38 -47.40 38.42 11.25
C THR A 38 -47.94 39.59 10.42
N VAL A 39 -47.73 39.52 9.11
CA VAL A 39 -48.24 40.51 8.16
C VAL A 39 -49.68 40.16 7.81
N THR A 40 -50.62 40.99 8.26
CA THR A 40 -52.03 40.96 7.85
C THR A 40 -52.25 41.91 6.67
N SER A 41 -53.44 41.89 6.06
CA SER A 41 -53.80 42.73 4.92
C SER A 41 -53.70 44.23 5.18
N TYR A 42 -53.78 44.63 6.46
CA TYR A 42 -53.84 46.03 6.88
C TYR A 42 -52.67 46.42 7.80
N ASP A 43 -52.21 45.52 8.69
CA ASP A 43 -51.15 45.83 9.67
C ASP A 43 -50.08 44.73 9.84
N ARG A 44 -48.91 45.13 10.35
CA ARG A 44 -47.84 44.23 10.81
C ARG A 44 -47.92 44.05 12.32
N ILE A 45 -48.29 42.86 12.78
CA ILE A 45 -48.42 42.55 14.21
C ILE A 45 -47.11 41.93 14.71
N PHE A 46 -46.48 42.54 15.71
CA PHE A 46 -45.28 42.04 16.38
C PHE A 46 -45.68 41.24 17.62
N THR A 47 -45.40 39.94 17.62
CA THR A 47 -45.67 39.06 18.76
C THR A 47 -44.35 38.66 19.40
N PRO A 48 -44.12 38.88 20.71
CA PRO A 48 -42.90 38.44 21.38
C PRO A 48 -42.81 36.91 21.39
N LEU A 49 -41.60 36.38 21.16
CA LEU A 49 -41.31 34.94 21.19
C LEU A 49 -40.95 34.48 22.61
N SER A 50 -41.15 33.18 22.88
CA SER A 50 -40.57 32.53 24.05
C SER A 50 -39.06 32.36 23.88
N VAL A 51 -38.33 32.08 24.96
CA VAL A 51 -36.87 31.84 24.92
C VAL A 51 -36.52 30.74 23.91
N GLU A 52 -37.23 29.61 23.94
CA GLU A 52 -37.06 28.53 22.98
C GLU A 52 -37.35 28.98 21.53
N GLY A 53 -38.41 29.77 21.33
CA GLY A 53 -38.75 30.30 20.01
C GLY A 53 -37.74 31.30 19.45
N ALA A 54 -37.05 32.03 20.33
CA ALA A 54 -35.96 32.95 19.96
C ALA A 54 -34.66 32.19 19.62
N ILE A 55 -34.34 31.11 20.33
CA ILE A 55 -33.23 30.20 20.00
C ILE A 55 -33.47 29.57 18.61
N ASP A 56 -34.68 29.03 18.39
CA ASP A 56 -35.04 28.45 17.09
C ASP A 56 -35.01 29.51 15.96
N ALA A 57 -35.38 30.76 16.26
CA ALA A 57 -35.28 31.87 15.31
C ALA A 57 -33.83 32.18 14.93
N ARG A 58 -32.93 32.29 15.93
CA ARG A 58 -31.50 32.51 15.73
C ARG A 58 -30.89 31.41 14.87
N ASP A 59 -31.15 30.16 15.22
CA ASP A 59 -30.58 29.01 14.51
C ASP A 59 -31.12 28.89 13.08
N SER A 60 -32.40 29.21 12.88
CA SER A 60 -32.99 29.29 11.54
C SER A 60 -32.33 30.37 10.70
N ILE A 61 -32.08 31.57 11.24
CA ILE A 61 -31.37 32.65 10.53
C ILE A 61 -29.96 32.20 10.11
N ALA A 62 -29.21 31.60 11.03
CA ALA A 62 -27.86 31.10 10.76
C ALA A 62 -27.84 30.03 9.66
N LYS A 63 -28.76 29.05 9.73
CA LYS A 63 -28.91 28.00 8.71
C LYS A 63 -29.28 28.58 7.33
N THR A 64 -30.21 29.53 7.28
CA THR A 64 -30.58 30.22 6.03
C THR A 64 -29.40 30.96 5.43
N LEU A 65 -28.65 31.73 6.23
CA LEU A 65 -27.45 32.44 5.76
C LEU A 65 -26.45 31.47 5.14
N TYR A 66 -26.15 30.36 5.82
CA TYR A 66 -25.21 29.36 5.34
C TYR A 66 -25.71 28.66 4.07
N SER A 67 -26.97 28.23 4.05
CA SER A 67 -27.57 27.53 2.90
C SER A 67 -27.55 28.39 1.63
N LEU A 68 -27.94 29.67 1.73
CA LEU A 68 -27.96 30.57 0.58
C LEU A 68 -26.54 30.96 0.11
N LEU A 69 -25.59 31.07 1.05
CA LEU A 69 -24.19 31.28 0.70
C LEU A 69 -23.61 30.06 -0.03
N PHE A 70 -23.90 28.85 0.46
CA PHE A 70 -23.46 27.60 -0.15
C PHE A 70 -24.04 27.44 -1.57
N GLU A 71 -25.35 27.70 -1.75
CA GLU A 71 -25.98 27.69 -3.07
C GLU A 71 -25.34 28.71 -4.03
N TRP A 72 -25.03 29.92 -3.54
CA TRP A 72 -24.34 30.94 -4.33
C TRP A 72 -22.93 30.49 -4.75
N LEU A 73 -22.17 29.87 -3.86
CA LEU A 73 -20.85 29.31 -4.18
C LEU A 73 -20.96 28.21 -5.23
N LEU A 74 -21.93 27.29 -5.07
CA LEU A 74 -22.18 26.21 -6.02
C LEU A 74 -22.47 26.76 -7.42
N LEU A 75 -23.33 27.78 -7.52
CA LEU A 75 -23.65 28.43 -8.79
C LEU A 75 -22.42 29.08 -9.43
N ARG A 76 -21.57 29.75 -8.64
CA ARG A 76 -20.32 30.35 -9.14
C ARG A 76 -19.34 29.31 -9.67
N ILE A 77 -19.16 28.22 -8.93
CA ILE A 77 -18.30 27.11 -9.36
C ILE A 77 -18.85 26.50 -10.65
N ASN A 78 -20.16 26.28 -10.75
CA ASN A 78 -20.78 25.74 -11.96
C ASN A 78 -20.67 26.69 -13.16
N GLU A 79 -20.85 28.00 -12.97
CA GLU A 79 -20.62 29.01 -14.02
C GLU A 79 -19.18 28.96 -14.56
N TRP A 80 -18.20 28.71 -13.70
CA TRP A 80 -16.78 28.65 -14.08
C TRP A 80 -16.39 27.32 -14.75
N LEU A 81 -16.99 26.21 -14.32
CA LEU A 81 -16.71 24.87 -14.85
C LEU A 81 -17.54 24.51 -16.10
N ALA A 82 -18.57 25.29 -16.43
CA ALA A 82 -19.46 25.01 -17.55
C ALA A 82 -18.70 25.03 -18.90
N PRO A 83 -18.64 23.91 -19.63
CA PRO A 83 -18.01 23.87 -20.95
C PRO A 83 -18.89 24.58 -21.99
N ARG A 84 -18.27 25.10 -23.06
CA ARG A 84 -19.00 25.75 -24.16
C ARG A 84 -19.73 24.75 -25.08
N GLU A 85 -19.16 23.55 -25.24
CA GLU A 85 -19.68 22.43 -26.03
C GLU A 85 -19.34 21.11 -25.30
N ALA A 86 -20.21 20.09 -25.39
CA ALA A 86 -19.98 18.80 -24.74
C ALA A 86 -20.57 17.64 -25.56
N ASP A 87 -19.70 16.75 -26.07
CA ASP A 87 -20.09 15.56 -26.85
C ASP A 87 -20.44 14.35 -25.96
N CYS A 88 -19.77 14.24 -24.81
CA CYS A 88 -19.96 13.19 -23.82
C CYS A 88 -19.89 13.76 -22.40
N ALA A 89 -20.64 13.19 -21.46
CA ALA A 89 -20.63 13.61 -20.07
C ALA A 89 -20.32 12.42 -19.15
N LEU A 90 -19.35 12.59 -18.25
CA LEU A 90 -19.07 11.67 -17.16
C LEU A 90 -19.68 12.24 -15.88
N GLY A 91 -20.66 11.53 -15.32
CA GLY A 91 -21.28 11.89 -14.04
C GLY A 91 -20.65 11.11 -12.89
N ILE A 92 -20.13 11.83 -11.89
CA ILE A 92 -19.70 11.24 -10.61
C ILE A 92 -20.73 11.63 -9.57
N VAL A 93 -21.31 10.63 -8.92
CA VAL A 93 -22.32 10.83 -7.87
C VAL A 93 -21.72 10.37 -6.55
N ASP A 94 -21.50 11.33 -5.66
CA ASP A 94 -21.12 11.09 -4.28
C ASP A 94 -22.32 11.38 -3.37
N ILE A 95 -22.72 10.38 -2.61
CA ILE A 95 -23.89 10.42 -1.74
C ILE A 95 -23.54 9.86 -0.37
N HIS A 96 -24.17 10.42 0.67
CA HIS A 96 -24.08 9.90 2.02
C HIS A 96 -24.52 8.43 2.06
N GLY A 97 -23.72 7.60 2.73
CA GLY A 97 -24.07 6.20 2.99
C GLY A 97 -25.25 6.07 3.94
N PHE A 98 -25.71 4.84 4.15
CA PHE A 98 -26.76 4.54 5.12
C PHE A 98 -26.30 4.88 6.54
N GLU A 99 -27.11 5.63 7.30
CA GLU A 99 -26.77 6.12 8.64
C GLU A 99 -27.73 5.59 9.72
N ASP A 100 -27.17 5.12 10.82
CA ASP A 100 -27.88 4.88 12.08
C ASP A 100 -27.05 5.39 13.26
N LEU A 101 -27.44 6.54 13.81
CA LEU A 101 -26.72 7.25 14.87
C LEU A 101 -27.33 6.99 16.27
N GLY A 102 -28.23 6.00 16.37
CA GLY A 102 -29.01 5.71 17.59
C GLY A 102 -30.17 6.68 17.83
N VAL A 103 -29.95 7.99 17.66
CA VAL A 103 -31.01 9.02 17.64
C VAL A 103 -31.14 9.59 16.24
N ASN A 104 -32.05 9.03 15.46
CA ASN A 104 -32.23 9.40 14.05
C ASN A 104 -33.35 10.42 13.89
N SER A 105 -33.11 11.50 13.14
CA SER A 105 -34.09 12.56 12.88
C SER A 105 -34.57 12.55 11.42
N LEU A 106 -35.20 13.64 10.97
CA LEU A 106 -35.74 13.77 9.61
C LEU A 106 -34.63 13.71 8.55
N GLU A 107 -33.45 14.25 8.87
CA GLU A 107 -32.28 14.25 8.00
C GLU A 107 -31.83 12.81 7.70
N GLN A 108 -31.69 11.96 8.73
CA GLN A 108 -31.40 10.53 8.56
C GLN A 108 -32.50 9.81 7.78
N LEU A 109 -33.77 10.17 7.99
CA LEU A 109 -34.89 9.59 7.22
C LEU A 109 -34.73 9.88 5.72
N CYS A 110 -34.37 11.12 5.35
CA CYS A 110 -34.11 11.50 3.96
C CYS A 110 -32.88 10.79 3.38
N ILE A 111 -31.78 10.70 4.14
CA ILE A 111 -30.55 10.00 3.73
C ILE A 111 -30.84 8.52 3.49
N ASN A 112 -31.50 7.84 4.44
CA ASN A 112 -31.81 6.42 4.33
C ASN A 112 -32.85 6.15 3.23
N PHE A 113 -33.82 7.05 3.02
CA PHE A 113 -34.74 7.00 1.88
C PHE A 113 -34.02 7.11 0.53
N ALA A 114 -33.04 8.02 0.40
CA ALA A 114 -32.25 8.13 -0.82
C ALA A 114 -31.39 6.88 -1.07
N ASN A 115 -30.78 6.33 -0.02
CA ASN A 115 -30.02 5.07 -0.10
C ASN A 115 -30.92 3.90 -0.53
N GLU A 116 -32.13 3.79 0.02
CA GLU A 116 -33.11 2.78 -0.39
C GLU A 116 -33.46 2.90 -1.88
N HIS A 117 -33.64 4.15 -2.37
CA HIS A 117 -34.00 4.42 -3.76
C HIS A 117 -32.84 4.08 -4.72
N LEU A 118 -31.62 4.45 -4.35
CA LEU A 118 -30.41 4.14 -5.12
C LEU A 118 -30.06 2.66 -5.07
N GLN A 119 -30.32 1.98 -3.95
CA GLN A 119 -30.16 0.53 -3.83
C GLN A 119 -31.14 -0.21 -4.74
N HIS A 120 -32.41 0.21 -4.78
CA HIS A 120 -33.38 -0.35 -5.72
C HIS A 120 -32.98 -0.11 -7.19
N PHE A 121 -32.51 1.10 -7.51
CA PHE A 121 -31.97 1.42 -8.84
C PHE A 121 -30.76 0.55 -9.19
N PHE A 122 -29.85 0.33 -8.24
CA PHE A 122 -28.69 -0.55 -8.41
C PHE A 122 -29.12 -1.97 -8.77
N SER A 123 -30.02 -2.58 -7.99
CA SER A 123 -30.47 -3.95 -8.24
C SER A 123 -31.18 -4.09 -9.60
N GLN A 124 -32.01 -3.12 -9.99
CA GLN A 124 -32.62 -3.09 -11.32
C GLN A 124 -31.58 -2.97 -12.44
N THR A 125 -30.60 -2.09 -12.27
CA THR A 125 -29.56 -1.83 -13.29
C THR A 125 -28.64 -3.03 -13.46
N VAL A 126 -28.24 -3.68 -12.37
CA VAL A 126 -27.41 -4.90 -12.43
C VAL A 126 -28.13 -6.01 -13.17
N VAL A 127 -29.42 -6.22 -12.92
CA VAL A 127 -30.22 -7.22 -13.65
C VAL A 127 -30.33 -6.85 -15.13
N ALA A 128 -30.68 -5.60 -15.44
CA ALA A 128 -30.80 -5.14 -16.83
C ALA A 128 -29.48 -5.24 -17.62
N GLN A 129 -28.34 -4.92 -16.99
CA GLN A 129 -27.01 -5.08 -17.59
C GLN A 129 -26.65 -6.55 -17.85
N GLU A 130 -27.04 -7.46 -16.95
CA GLU A 130 -26.88 -8.90 -17.17
C GLU A 130 -27.77 -9.41 -18.31
N GLU A 131 -29.04 -8.96 -18.37
CA GLU A 131 -29.98 -9.27 -19.47
C GLU A 131 -29.43 -8.82 -20.82
N GLU A 132 -28.91 -7.60 -20.88
CA GLU A 132 -28.31 -7.03 -22.08
C GLU A 132 -27.09 -7.84 -22.54
N GLU A 133 -26.14 -8.16 -21.64
CA GLU A 133 -24.96 -8.95 -21.99
C GLU A 133 -25.35 -10.34 -22.51
N TYR A 134 -26.32 -11.01 -21.88
CA TYR A 134 -26.73 -12.36 -22.31
C TYR A 134 -27.49 -12.31 -23.63
N SER A 135 -28.28 -11.26 -23.87
CA SER A 135 -28.93 -11.03 -25.15
C SER A 135 -27.92 -10.73 -26.27
N GLN A 136 -26.91 -9.90 -25.99
CA GLN A 136 -25.84 -9.58 -26.96
C GLN A 136 -25.03 -10.82 -27.34
N GLU A 137 -24.78 -11.70 -26.37
CA GLU A 137 -24.00 -12.94 -26.56
C GLU A 137 -24.87 -14.16 -26.93
N GLN A 138 -26.18 -13.97 -27.14
CA GLN A 138 -27.16 -15.01 -27.51
C GLN A 138 -27.19 -16.21 -26.56
N LEU A 139 -27.08 -15.96 -25.26
CA LEU A 139 -27.12 -16.97 -24.22
C LEU A 139 -28.55 -17.26 -23.76
N ALA A 140 -28.78 -18.46 -23.24
CA ALA A 140 -30.07 -18.79 -22.63
C ALA A 140 -30.24 -18.00 -21.31
N TRP A 141 -31.19 -17.07 -21.28
CA TRP A 141 -31.49 -16.29 -20.08
C TRP A 141 -31.97 -17.21 -18.95
N ILE A 142 -31.24 -17.20 -17.83
CA ILE A 142 -31.69 -17.84 -16.60
C ILE A 142 -32.51 -16.78 -15.86
N PRO A 143 -33.83 -16.97 -15.68
CA PRO A 143 -34.64 -16.01 -14.95
C PRO A 143 -34.14 -15.94 -13.51
N ILE A 144 -33.41 -14.87 -13.19
CA ILE A 144 -32.99 -14.58 -11.83
C ILE A 144 -34.26 -14.42 -11.00
N SER A 145 -34.38 -15.23 -9.94
CA SER A 145 -35.58 -15.26 -9.11
C SER A 145 -35.94 -13.85 -8.62
N LYS A 146 -37.21 -13.44 -8.83
CA LYS A 146 -37.81 -12.16 -8.42
C LYS A 146 -37.83 -11.93 -6.89
N MET A 147 -37.05 -12.68 -6.11
CA MET A 147 -36.96 -12.61 -4.65
C MET A 147 -36.56 -11.23 -4.11
N TYR A 148 -36.06 -10.31 -4.95
CA TYR A 148 -35.62 -8.96 -4.56
C TYR A 148 -36.55 -7.84 -5.05
N SER A 149 -37.80 -8.17 -5.41
CA SER A 149 -38.80 -7.16 -5.84
C SER A 149 -39.42 -6.38 -4.68
N GLU A 150 -39.19 -6.79 -3.43
CA GLU A 150 -39.80 -6.16 -2.27
C GLU A 150 -38.96 -4.95 -1.83
N SER A 151 -39.47 -3.77 -2.14
CA SER A 151 -38.86 -2.51 -1.74
C SER A 151 -39.79 -1.77 -0.79
N CYS A 152 -39.24 -1.17 0.28
CA CYS A 152 -40.01 -0.31 1.17
C CYS A 152 -40.26 1.10 0.60
N LEU A 153 -39.85 1.36 -0.65
CA LEU A 153 -40.03 2.66 -1.32
C LEU A 153 -41.49 3.06 -1.47
N ASP A 154 -42.37 2.12 -1.84
CA ASP A 154 -43.80 2.38 -1.92
C ASP A 154 -44.37 2.78 -0.55
N PHE A 155 -43.87 2.17 0.52
CA PHE A 155 -44.25 2.55 1.88
C PHE A 155 -43.87 4.00 2.24
N PHE A 156 -42.79 4.53 1.69
CA PHE A 156 -42.40 5.94 1.86
C PHE A 156 -43.17 6.90 0.95
N ALA A 157 -43.31 6.56 -0.33
CA ALA A 157 -43.70 7.50 -1.38
C ALA A 157 -45.12 7.28 -1.96
N ALA A 158 -45.80 6.17 -1.64
CA ALA A 158 -47.12 5.88 -2.21
C ALA A 158 -48.16 6.92 -1.81
N LYS A 159 -49.02 7.29 -2.75
CA LYS A 159 -50.19 8.13 -2.49
C LYS A 159 -51.39 7.25 -2.15
N PRO A 160 -52.24 7.63 -1.16
CA PRO A 160 -52.24 8.87 -0.39
C PRO A 160 -51.58 8.78 1.00
N HIS A 161 -51.10 7.60 1.41
CA HIS A 161 -50.75 7.34 2.81
C HIS A 161 -49.27 7.07 3.08
N GLY A 162 -48.35 7.25 2.13
CA GLY A 162 -46.92 7.08 2.37
C GLY A 162 -46.39 8.05 3.43
N ILE A 163 -45.35 7.66 4.18
CA ILE A 163 -44.80 8.47 5.29
C ILE A 163 -44.51 9.91 4.88
N LEU A 164 -43.90 10.11 3.71
CA LEU A 164 -43.52 11.44 3.22
C LEU A 164 -44.75 12.29 2.88
N HIS A 165 -45.78 11.67 2.30
CA HIS A 165 -47.05 12.35 1.98
C HIS A 165 -47.81 12.73 3.26
N VAL A 166 -47.86 11.83 4.25
CA VAL A 166 -48.48 12.11 5.55
C VAL A 166 -47.73 13.25 6.25
N LEU A 167 -46.41 13.31 6.12
CA LEU A 167 -45.61 14.40 6.67
C LEU A 167 -45.95 15.73 5.99
N ASP A 168 -46.02 15.78 4.67
CA ASP A 168 -46.37 16.99 3.91
C ASP A 168 -47.80 17.47 4.23
N ASP A 169 -48.76 16.56 4.30
CA ASP A 169 -50.13 16.86 4.68
C ASP A 169 -50.21 17.45 6.08
N GLN A 170 -49.51 16.86 7.06
CA GLN A 170 -49.45 17.40 8.42
C GLN A 170 -48.71 18.73 8.50
N THR A 171 -47.68 18.92 7.68
CA THR A 171 -46.88 20.16 7.66
C THR A 171 -47.72 21.35 7.22
N SER A 172 -48.65 21.13 6.29
CA SER A 172 -49.58 22.14 5.76
C SER A 172 -50.68 22.58 6.74
N LEU A 173 -50.95 21.79 7.78
CA LEU A 173 -52.00 22.06 8.76
C LEU A 173 -51.45 22.89 9.93
N ALA A 174 -52.11 24.00 10.24
CA ALA A 174 -51.66 24.93 11.28
C ALA A 174 -51.73 24.35 12.71
N GLN A 175 -52.66 23.41 12.96
CA GLN A 175 -52.88 22.78 14.28
C GLN A 175 -52.19 21.41 14.42
N ALA A 176 -51.48 20.93 13.39
CA ALA A 176 -50.82 19.63 13.46
C ALA A 176 -49.54 19.70 14.32
N THR A 177 -49.30 18.63 15.07
CA THR A 177 -48.12 18.44 15.90
C THR A 177 -47.36 17.18 15.47
N ASP A 178 -46.10 17.06 15.88
CA ASP A 178 -45.29 15.86 15.61
C ASP A 178 -45.98 14.58 16.13
N HIS A 179 -46.73 14.67 17.23
CA HIS A 179 -47.54 13.58 17.76
C HIS A 179 -48.74 13.22 16.86
N THR A 180 -49.43 14.20 16.26
CA THR A 180 -50.55 13.90 15.33
C THR A 180 -50.04 13.24 14.06
N PHE A 181 -48.84 13.63 13.58
CA PHE A 181 -48.16 12.93 12.50
C PHE A 181 -47.86 11.47 12.87
N LEU A 182 -47.22 11.23 14.03
CA LEU A 182 -46.90 9.87 14.48
C LEU A 182 -48.16 8.99 14.65
N GLN A 183 -49.24 9.54 15.20
CA GLN A 183 -50.51 8.83 15.34
C GLN A 183 -51.08 8.39 13.99
N LYS A 184 -51.02 9.27 12.97
CA LYS A 184 -51.45 8.92 11.62
C LYS A 184 -50.56 7.84 11.00
N CYS A 185 -49.25 7.90 11.20
CA CYS A 185 -48.34 6.84 10.76
C CYS A 185 -48.67 5.50 11.43
N HIS A 186 -48.92 5.48 12.74
CA HIS A 186 -49.34 4.26 13.45
C HIS A 186 -50.68 3.71 12.95
N TYR A 187 -51.63 4.58 12.62
CA TYR A 187 -52.95 4.19 12.13
C TYR A 187 -52.88 3.57 10.72
N HIS A 188 -52.17 4.20 9.80
CA HIS A 188 -52.11 3.74 8.40
C HIS A 188 -51.11 2.60 8.18
N HIS A 189 -50.03 2.53 8.95
CA HIS A 189 -48.94 1.57 8.72
C HIS A 189 -48.73 0.54 9.82
N GLY A 190 -49.56 0.51 10.86
CA GLY A 190 -49.40 -0.43 11.98
C GLY A 190 -49.31 -1.90 11.58
N ASN A 191 -49.95 -2.29 10.47
CA ASN A 191 -49.97 -3.66 9.94
C ASN A 191 -48.95 -3.90 8.80
N SER A 192 -48.15 -2.89 8.43
CA SER A 192 -47.16 -3.01 7.35
C SER A 192 -45.96 -3.85 7.80
N PRO A 193 -45.41 -4.75 6.96
CA PRO A 193 -44.21 -5.53 7.30
C PRO A 193 -42.97 -4.65 7.53
N TRP A 194 -42.95 -3.47 6.92
CA TRP A 194 -41.85 -2.49 6.95
C TRP A 194 -41.90 -1.55 8.14
N TYR A 195 -43.00 -1.53 8.91
CA TYR A 195 -43.21 -0.60 10.01
C TYR A 195 -43.29 -1.35 11.34
N THR A 196 -42.70 -0.79 12.39
CA THR A 196 -42.81 -1.35 13.74
C THR A 196 -43.18 -0.25 14.72
N LYS A 197 -44.30 -0.46 15.41
CA LYS A 197 -44.79 0.42 16.47
C LYS A 197 -44.03 0.14 17.78
N PRO A 198 -43.58 1.16 18.51
CA PRO A 198 -42.94 0.95 19.80
C PRO A 198 -43.90 0.32 20.81
N LYS A 199 -43.39 -0.55 21.69
CA LYS A 199 -44.17 -1.22 22.75
C LYS A 199 -44.67 -0.24 23.81
N LEU A 200 -43.90 0.82 24.05
CA LEU A 200 -44.26 1.95 24.91
C LEU A 200 -44.65 3.17 24.05
N PRO A 201 -45.49 4.10 24.52
CA PRO A 201 -45.91 5.29 23.78
C PRO A 201 -44.79 6.34 23.73
N LEU A 202 -43.66 5.95 23.15
CA LEU A 202 -42.52 6.82 22.87
C LEU A 202 -42.77 7.57 21.55
N PRO A 203 -42.29 8.82 21.40
CA PRO A 203 -42.44 9.61 20.17
C PRO A 203 -41.46 9.15 19.07
N VAL A 204 -41.48 7.85 18.77
CA VAL A 204 -40.58 7.19 17.82
C VAL A 204 -41.35 6.22 16.93
N PHE A 205 -40.82 5.96 15.73
CA PHE A 205 -41.25 4.84 14.89
C PHE A 205 -40.05 4.14 14.28
N THR A 206 -40.17 2.85 14.01
CA THR A 206 -39.09 2.05 13.43
C THR A 206 -39.49 1.62 12.02
N VAL A 207 -38.58 1.84 11.07
CA VAL A 207 -38.72 1.36 9.68
C VAL A 207 -37.68 0.28 9.42
N LYS A 208 -38.11 -0.81 8.78
CA LYS A 208 -37.20 -1.86 8.30
C LYS A 208 -36.71 -1.49 6.90
N HIS A 209 -35.48 -0.99 6.83
CA HIS A 209 -34.77 -0.73 5.59
C HIS A 209 -34.07 -1.99 5.07
N TYR A 210 -33.55 -1.96 3.84
CA TYR A 210 -32.71 -3.04 3.31
C TYR A 210 -31.47 -3.31 4.20
N ALA A 211 -30.94 -2.27 4.84
CA ALA A 211 -29.83 -2.32 5.79
C ALA A 211 -30.25 -2.63 7.24
N GLY A 212 -31.52 -2.94 7.50
CA GLY A 212 -32.02 -3.29 8.83
C GLY A 212 -32.97 -2.26 9.46
N PRO A 213 -33.43 -2.50 10.70
CA PRO A 213 -34.42 -1.67 11.36
C PRO A 213 -33.79 -0.40 11.95
N VAL A 214 -34.25 0.77 11.51
CA VAL A 214 -33.81 2.09 12.03
C VAL A 214 -34.96 2.76 12.76
N THR A 215 -34.68 3.30 13.95
CA THR A 215 -35.67 3.99 14.78
C THR A 215 -35.51 5.50 14.68
N TYR A 216 -36.58 6.19 14.29
CA TYR A 216 -36.63 7.64 14.09
C TYR A 216 -37.40 8.34 15.19
N GLN A 217 -36.83 9.40 15.75
CA GLN A 217 -37.47 10.26 16.73
C GLN A 217 -38.18 11.43 16.05
N VAL A 218 -39.49 11.55 16.29
CA VAL A 218 -40.38 12.48 15.56
C VAL A 218 -40.24 13.94 16.02
N HIS A 219 -39.28 14.25 16.88
CA HIS A 219 -39.12 15.58 17.45
C HIS A 219 -38.76 16.63 16.38
N LYS A 220 -39.58 17.70 16.29
CA LYS A 220 -39.45 18.82 15.34
C LYS A 220 -39.53 18.41 13.86
N PHE A 221 -40.13 17.26 13.54
CA PHE A 221 -40.28 16.79 12.14
C PHE A 221 -41.05 17.79 11.28
N LEU A 222 -42.22 18.24 11.76
CA LEU A 222 -43.04 19.21 11.01
C LEU A 222 -42.32 20.54 10.85
N HIS A 223 -41.61 20.99 11.89
CA HIS A 223 -40.85 22.24 11.82
C HIS A 223 -39.72 22.16 10.78
N LYS A 224 -38.95 21.07 10.79
CA LYS A 224 -37.87 20.85 9.81
C LYS A 224 -38.40 20.75 8.38
N ASN A 225 -39.55 20.12 8.17
CA ASN A 225 -40.13 19.96 6.84
C ASN A 225 -40.72 21.26 6.24
N ARG A 226 -41.09 22.25 7.07
CA ARG A 226 -41.70 23.50 6.60
C ARG A 226 -40.78 24.32 5.70
N ASP A 227 -39.45 24.24 5.85
CA ASP A 227 -38.43 24.92 5.01
C ASP A 227 -38.82 26.35 4.59
N GLN A 228 -39.38 27.13 5.53
CA GLN A 228 -39.89 28.47 5.27
C GLN A 228 -38.93 29.54 5.79
N LEU A 229 -38.48 30.38 4.87
CA LEU A 229 -37.72 31.58 5.21
C LEU A 229 -38.65 32.64 5.79
N ARG A 230 -38.29 33.19 6.96
CA ARG A 230 -39.05 34.30 7.56
C ARG A 230 -38.93 35.55 6.67
N PRO A 231 -40.04 36.20 6.30
CA PRO A 231 -40.00 37.35 5.38
C PRO A 231 -39.23 38.54 5.97
N GLU A 232 -39.27 38.73 7.29
CA GLU A 232 -38.49 39.76 8.00
C GLU A 232 -36.98 39.59 7.79
N VAL A 233 -36.51 38.34 7.83
CA VAL A 233 -35.10 37.97 7.64
C VAL A 233 -34.67 38.28 6.21
N LEU A 234 -35.51 37.95 5.23
CA LEU A 234 -35.29 38.31 3.82
C LEU A 234 -35.22 39.83 3.62
N ASP A 235 -36.09 40.58 4.29
CA ASP A 235 -36.11 42.04 4.20
C ASP A 235 -34.82 42.66 4.78
N ILE A 236 -34.40 42.24 5.98
CA ILE A 236 -33.19 42.76 6.65
C ILE A 236 -31.94 42.51 5.82
N PHE A 237 -31.71 41.26 5.40
CA PHE A 237 -30.49 40.89 4.70
C PHE A 237 -30.45 41.37 3.24
N SER A 238 -31.62 41.57 2.59
CA SER A 238 -31.68 42.20 1.26
C SER A 238 -31.15 43.64 1.25
N GLN A 239 -31.21 44.32 2.39
CA GLN A 239 -30.75 45.69 2.60
C GLN A 239 -29.34 45.77 3.23
N SER A 240 -28.65 44.64 3.40
CA SER A 240 -27.27 44.64 3.93
C SER A 240 -26.34 45.51 3.08
N ARG A 241 -25.38 46.19 3.71
CA ARG A 241 -24.33 46.94 2.98
C ARG A 241 -23.26 46.03 2.39
N LEU A 242 -23.21 44.75 2.79
CA LEU A 242 -22.36 43.76 2.15
C LEU A 242 -22.98 43.34 0.82
N LYS A 243 -22.30 43.64 -0.29
CA LYS A 243 -22.78 43.33 -1.65
C LYS A 243 -23.15 41.86 -1.84
N VAL A 244 -22.35 40.94 -1.31
CA VAL A 244 -22.59 39.49 -1.41
C VAL A 244 -23.88 39.11 -0.71
N VAL A 245 -24.05 39.50 0.56
CA VAL A 245 -25.25 39.22 1.35
C VAL A 245 -26.49 39.85 0.71
N SER A 246 -26.42 41.12 0.33
CA SER A 246 -27.54 41.82 -0.32
C SER A 246 -27.98 41.12 -1.60
N HIS A 247 -27.03 40.76 -2.49
CA HIS A 247 -27.31 40.10 -3.76
C HIS A 247 -27.97 38.73 -3.57
N ILE A 248 -27.42 37.91 -2.68
CA ILE A 248 -27.94 36.56 -2.38
C ILE A 248 -29.39 36.66 -1.86
N PHE A 249 -29.66 37.55 -0.90
CA PHE A 249 -30.98 37.69 -0.30
C PHE A 249 -31.99 38.42 -1.19
N GLN A 250 -31.55 39.30 -2.09
CA GLN A 250 -32.43 39.89 -3.12
C GLN A 250 -32.94 38.83 -4.11
N LYS A 251 -32.06 37.92 -4.56
CA LYS A 251 -32.45 36.78 -5.39
C LYS A 251 -33.44 35.86 -4.66
N ALA A 252 -33.16 35.49 -3.41
CA ALA A 252 -34.05 34.66 -2.59
C ALA A 252 -35.43 35.32 -2.37
N LYS A 253 -35.45 36.63 -2.12
CA LYS A 253 -36.69 37.41 -1.96
C LYS A 253 -37.53 37.49 -3.23
N ALA A 254 -36.89 37.56 -4.40
CA ALA A 254 -37.58 37.53 -5.69
C ALA A 254 -38.23 36.15 -5.94
N ALA A 255 -37.51 35.06 -5.68
CA ALA A 255 -38.04 33.69 -5.79
C ALA A 255 -39.22 33.45 -4.85
N TYR A 256 -39.12 33.93 -3.60
CA TYR A 256 -40.20 33.85 -2.61
C TYR A 256 -41.47 34.59 -3.05
N ARG A 257 -41.34 35.76 -3.70
CA ARG A 257 -42.50 36.52 -4.23
C ARG A 257 -43.18 35.78 -5.38
N GLN A 258 -42.41 35.23 -6.31
CA GLN A 258 -42.95 34.48 -7.45
C GLN A 258 -43.76 33.26 -7.00
N GLN A 259 -43.27 32.49 -6.03
CA GLN A 259 -44.00 31.34 -5.46
C GLN A 259 -45.33 31.75 -4.83
N ARG A 260 -45.39 32.93 -4.20
CA ARG A 260 -46.60 33.43 -3.50
C ARG A 260 -47.66 33.97 -4.48
N GLU A 261 -47.25 34.53 -5.61
CA GLU A 261 -48.14 35.04 -6.66
C GLU A 261 -48.77 33.91 -7.50
N LEU A 262 -48.01 32.84 -7.79
CA LEU A 262 -48.51 31.65 -8.49
C LEU A 262 -49.57 30.86 -7.68
N GLY A 263 -49.54 30.95 -6.35
CA GLY A 263 -50.51 30.28 -5.47
C GLY A 263 -51.89 30.95 -5.37
N GLY A 264 -52.10 32.11 -6.00
CA GLY A 264 -53.30 32.94 -5.81
C GLY A 264 -54.44 32.76 -6.81
N ARG A 265 -54.30 31.98 -7.89
CA ARG A 265 -55.26 32.01 -9.03
C ARG A 265 -56.03 30.70 -9.35
N GLY A 266 -55.92 29.64 -8.55
CA GLY A 266 -56.68 28.40 -8.77
C GLY A 266 -57.78 28.16 -7.74
N LYS A 267 -59.06 28.24 -8.14
CA LYS A 267 -60.19 27.71 -7.35
C LYS A 267 -60.20 26.18 -7.46
N GLY A 268 -59.91 25.50 -6.34
CA GLY A 268 -59.98 24.04 -6.19
C GLY A 268 -58.61 23.36 -6.27
N LEU A 269 -58.20 22.71 -5.17
CA LEU A 269 -56.86 22.16 -4.87
C LEU A 269 -55.76 23.22 -4.69
N LYS A 270 -55.56 23.62 -3.42
CA LYS A 270 -54.34 24.32 -2.98
C LYS A 270 -53.13 23.52 -3.45
N LEU A 271 -52.35 24.06 -4.39
CA LEU A 271 -51.01 23.54 -4.69
C LEU A 271 -50.22 23.60 -3.37
N GLN A 272 -49.81 22.44 -2.85
CA GLN A 272 -49.07 22.33 -1.60
C GLN A 272 -47.82 23.23 -1.68
N ALA A 273 -47.58 24.03 -0.63
CA ALA A 273 -46.32 24.74 -0.50
C ALA A 273 -45.20 23.69 -0.54
N SER A 274 -44.19 23.88 -1.40
CA SER A 274 -43.10 22.91 -1.59
C SER A 274 -42.36 22.70 -0.27
N THR A 275 -42.56 21.54 0.36
CA THR A 275 -41.87 21.15 1.59
C THR A 275 -40.45 20.69 1.29
N LEU A 276 -39.61 20.61 2.31
CA LEU A 276 -38.25 20.08 2.18
C LEU A 276 -38.26 18.69 1.53
N VAL A 277 -39.12 17.82 2.06
CA VAL A 277 -39.24 16.44 1.61
C VAL A 277 -39.76 16.36 0.16
N SER A 278 -40.72 17.19 -0.24
CA SER A 278 -41.19 17.20 -1.63
C SER A 278 -40.10 17.63 -2.61
N LYS A 279 -39.29 18.65 -2.26
CA LYS A 279 -38.18 19.13 -3.10
C LYS A 279 -37.09 18.05 -3.20
N PHE A 280 -36.79 17.41 -2.08
CA PHE A 280 -35.82 16.33 -2.01
C PHE A 280 -36.25 15.12 -2.86
N GLN A 281 -37.51 14.71 -2.74
CA GLN A 281 -38.07 13.61 -3.54
C GLN A 281 -38.02 13.93 -5.03
N GLN A 282 -38.36 15.15 -5.44
CA GLN A 282 -38.26 15.57 -6.84
C GLN A 282 -36.81 15.53 -7.33
N SER A 283 -35.86 16.07 -6.56
CA SER A 283 -34.43 16.07 -6.91
C SER A 283 -33.88 14.64 -7.06
N LEU A 284 -34.27 13.73 -6.17
CA LEU A 284 -33.87 12.31 -6.23
C LEU A 284 -34.45 11.59 -7.47
N GLN A 285 -35.69 11.91 -7.85
CA GLN A 285 -36.30 11.40 -9.07
C GLN A 285 -35.59 11.92 -10.33
N GLU A 286 -35.25 13.20 -10.37
CA GLU A 286 -34.49 13.81 -11.46
C GLU A 286 -33.09 13.19 -11.59
N LEU A 287 -32.39 12.98 -10.46
CA LEU A 287 -31.09 12.30 -10.43
C LEU A 287 -31.20 10.87 -10.97
N THR A 288 -32.15 10.08 -10.47
CA THR A 288 -32.34 8.70 -10.90
C THR A 288 -32.73 8.61 -12.38
N ALA A 289 -33.52 9.57 -12.88
CA ALA A 289 -33.86 9.64 -14.30
C ALA A 289 -32.64 9.95 -15.19
N LYS A 290 -31.70 10.78 -14.73
CA LYS A 290 -30.42 11.01 -15.41
C LYS A 290 -29.56 9.74 -15.41
N LEU A 291 -29.44 9.08 -14.26
CA LEU A 291 -28.66 7.83 -14.12
C LEU A 291 -29.21 6.71 -15.01
N ARG A 292 -30.53 6.56 -15.13
CA ARG A 292 -31.18 5.57 -16.02
C ARG A 292 -30.85 5.73 -17.50
N ARG A 293 -30.47 6.94 -17.94
CA ARG A 293 -30.12 7.23 -19.35
C ARG A 293 -28.63 7.02 -19.65
N SER A 294 -27.83 6.76 -18.62
CA SER A 294 -26.38 6.64 -18.73
C SER A 294 -25.93 5.21 -18.44
N HIS A 295 -24.75 4.84 -18.95
CA HIS A 295 -24.10 3.61 -18.53
C HIS A 295 -23.46 3.82 -17.16
N VAL A 296 -24.01 3.19 -16.12
CA VAL A 296 -23.60 3.42 -14.72
C VAL A 296 -22.55 2.39 -14.27
N PHE A 297 -21.49 2.88 -13.64
CA PHE A 297 -20.51 2.08 -12.91
C PHE A 297 -20.69 2.29 -11.41
N PHE A 298 -20.64 1.20 -10.64
CA PHE A 298 -20.83 1.24 -9.18
C PHE A 298 -19.51 1.02 -8.45
N ILE A 299 -19.15 1.97 -7.59
CA ILE A 299 -18.00 1.90 -6.68
C ILE A 299 -18.56 1.86 -5.26
N ARG A 300 -18.21 0.83 -4.48
CA ARG A 300 -18.65 0.68 -3.09
C ARG A 300 -17.44 0.79 -2.18
N CYS A 301 -17.37 1.89 -1.44
CA CYS A 301 -16.33 2.11 -0.42
C CYS A 301 -16.71 1.36 0.86
N ILE A 302 -15.74 0.66 1.47
CA ILE A 302 -15.94 -0.10 2.71
C ILE A 302 -14.93 0.41 3.73
N THR A 303 -15.43 0.81 4.90
CA THR A 303 -14.59 1.27 6.01
C THR A 303 -14.11 0.06 6.81
N PRO A 304 -12.79 -0.18 6.96
CA PRO A 304 -12.26 -1.43 7.53
C PRO A 304 -12.49 -1.54 9.04
N ASN A 305 -12.57 -0.42 9.76
CA ASN A 305 -12.86 -0.37 11.19
C ASN A 305 -13.48 0.98 11.56
N PRO A 306 -14.31 1.04 12.62
CA PRO A 306 -14.98 2.28 13.03
C PRO A 306 -14.05 3.32 13.67
N LYS A 307 -12.80 2.95 13.98
CA LYS A 307 -11.80 3.83 14.61
C LYS A 307 -10.86 4.51 13.61
N GLU A 308 -11.06 4.26 12.31
CA GLU A 308 -10.24 4.80 11.22
C GLU A 308 -8.74 4.48 11.35
N LEU A 309 -8.40 3.33 11.96
CA LEU A 309 -7.01 2.88 12.14
C LEU A 309 -6.50 2.15 10.89
N SER A 310 -5.22 2.33 10.54
CA SER A 310 -4.59 1.54 9.47
C SER A 310 -4.37 0.10 9.91
N ASP A 311 -4.38 -0.84 8.96
CA ASP A 311 -4.06 -2.27 9.15
C ASP A 311 -4.95 -3.04 10.15
N VAL A 312 -6.04 -2.42 10.62
CA VAL A 312 -7.03 -3.05 11.49
C VAL A 312 -8.29 -3.34 10.67
N PHE A 313 -8.63 -4.62 10.57
CA PHE A 313 -9.83 -5.09 9.87
C PHE A 313 -10.82 -5.68 10.87
N ASP A 314 -11.92 -4.96 11.11
CA ASP A 314 -13.01 -5.44 11.95
C ASP A 314 -14.00 -6.25 11.10
N VAL A 315 -13.98 -7.57 11.31
CA VAL A 315 -14.77 -8.52 10.53
C VAL A 315 -16.27 -8.28 10.72
N GLU A 316 -16.74 -8.01 11.93
CA GLU A 316 -18.17 -7.82 12.20
C GLU A 316 -18.67 -6.53 11.57
N TYR A 317 -17.89 -5.45 11.73
CA TYR A 317 -18.20 -4.15 11.17
C TYR A 317 -18.23 -4.17 9.63
N VAL A 318 -17.24 -4.79 8.99
CA VAL A 318 -17.22 -4.93 7.53
C VAL A 318 -18.31 -5.87 7.03
N THR A 319 -18.60 -6.96 7.76
CA THR A 319 -19.70 -7.88 7.40
C THR A 319 -21.05 -7.17 7.43
N CYS A 320 -21.26 -6.29 8.40
CA CYS A 320 -22.46 -5.47 8.50
C CYS A 320 -22.59 -4.54 7.28
N GLN A 321 -21.53 -3.84 6.90
CA GLN A 321 -21.51 -3.00 5.68
C GLN A 321 -21.74 -3.81 4.39
N LEU A 322 -21.19 -5.03 4.28
CA LEU A 322 -21.43 -5.89 3.12
C LEU A 322 -22.90 -6.31 2.99
N ARG A 323 -23.59 -6.54 4.12
CA ARG A 323 -25.03 -6.78 4.13
C ARG A 323 -25.81 -5.52 3.72
N HIS A 324 -25.39 -4.37 4.21
CA HIS A 324 -26.06 -3.07 4.02
C HIS A 324 -25.65 -2.34 2.73
N SER A 325 -24.80 -2.92 1.87
CA SER A 325 -24.34 -2.28 0.63
C SER A 325 -24.96 -2.88 -0.62
N GLY A 326 -25.73 -3.97 -0.49
CA GLY A 326 -26.31 -4.66 -1.63
C GLY A 326 -25.32 -5.43 -2.49
N ILE A 327 -24.03 -5.46 -2.11
CA ILE A 327 -22.98 -6.17 -2.85
C ILE A 327 -23.27 -7.67 -2.89
N LEU A 328 -23.76 -8.23 -1.78
CA LEU A 328 -24.10 -9.65 -1.69
C LEU A 328 -25.20 -10.04 -2.68
N GLU A 329 -26.20 -9.17 -2.88
CA GLU A 329 -27.27 -9.37 -3.85
C GLU A 329 -26.72 -9.37 -5.27
N ALA A 330 -25.88 -8.40 -5.62
CA ALA A 330 -25.25 -8.34 -6.94
C ALA A 330 -24.33 -9.54 -7.22
N ILE A 331 -23.55 -9.98 -6.22
CA ILE A 331 -22.75 -11.20 -6.32
C ILE A 331 -23.65 -12.42 -6.51
N HIS A 332 -24.76 -12.50 -5.77
CA HIS A 332 -25.70 -13.60 -5.90
C HIS A 332 -26.34 -13.64 -7.29
N ILE A 333 -26.81 -12.50 -7.80
CA ILE A 333 -27.34 -12.33 -9.17
C ILE A 333 -26.32 -12.83 -10.20
N ARG A 334 -25.06 -12.38 -10.10
CA ARG A 334 -23.99 -12.79 -11.02
C ARG A 334 -23.57 -14.26 -10.86
N LYS A 335 -23.74 -14.82 -9.66
CA LYS A 335 -23.40 -16.22 -9.34
C LYS A 335 -24.43 -17.22 -9.88
N GLU A 336 -25.72 -16.86 -9.87
CA GLU A 336 -26.77 -17.68 -10.48
C GLU A 336 -26.56 -17.81 -12.00
N GLY A 337 -26.08 -16.73 -12.63
CA GLY A 337 -25.62 -16.71 -14.01
C GLY A 337 -24.20 -17.25 -14.22
N TYR A 338 -23.42 -16.56 -15.05
CA TYR A 338 -22.04 -16.92 -15.40
C TYR A 338 -21.06 -15.80 -15.03
N PRO A 339 -20.45 -15.85 -13.82
CA PRO A 339 -19.62 -14.76 -13.31
C PRO A 339 -18.27 -14.62 -14.02
N VAL A 340 -17.75 -15.70 -14.61
CA VAL A 340 -16.44 -15.71 -15.25
C VAL A 340 -16.65 -15.60 -16.76
N ARG A 341 -16.17 -14.51 -17.35
CA ARG A 341 -16.32 -14.19 -18.78
C ARG A 341 -14.96 -13.96 -19.40
N LEU A 342 -14.63 -14.72 -20.43
CA LEU A 342 -13.32 -14.63 -21.09
C LEU A 342 -13.50 -14.52 -22.61
N PRO A 343 -12.98 -13.48 -23.26
CA PRO A 343 -12.91 -13.43 -24.72
C PRO A 343 -12.21 -14.68 -25.27
N PHE A 344 -12.65 -15.18 -26.43
CA PHE A 344 -12.11 -16.43 -26.99
C PHE A 344 -10.59 -16.43 -27.13
N ARG A 345 -10.00 -15.32 -27.60
CA ARG A 345 -8.54 -15.16 -27.69
C ARG A 345 -7.82 -15.35 -26.37
N ASN A 346 -8.33 -14.72 -25.31
CA ASN A 346 -7.72 -14.79 -23.98
C ASN A 346 -7.90 -16.19 -23.38
N PHE A 347 -9.05 -16.81 -23.62
CA PHE A 347 -9.33 -18.17 -23.19
C PHE A 347 -8.38 -19.17 -23.87
N LEU A 348 -8.20 -19.07 -25.19
CA LEU A 348 -7.31 -19.96 -25.95
C LEU A 348 -5.83 -19.72 -25.66
N ALA A 349 -5.41 -18.46 -25.50
CA ALA A 349 -4.03 -18.13 -25.12
C ALA A 349 -3.64 -18.80 -23.80
N ARG A 350 -4.58 -18.86 -22.84
CA ARG A 350 -4.34 -19.49 -21.54
C ARG A 350 -4.56 -21.00 -21.54
N TYR A 351 -5.68 -21.47 -22.06
CA TYR A 351 -6.12 -22.87 -21.91
C TYR A 351 -6.01 -23.71 -23.18
N GLY A 352 -5.62 -23.14 -24.32
CA GLY A 352 -5.60 -23.83 -25.62
C GLY A 352 -4.74 -25.10 -25.62
N LEU A 353 -3.66 -25.15 -24.84
CA LEU A 353 -2.81 -26.34 -24.70
C LEU A 353 -3.50 -27.52 -24.00
N LEU A 354 -4.63 -27.29 -23.32
CA LEU A 354 -5.40 -28.35 -22.66
C LEU A 354 -6.25 -29.15 -23.65
N ALA A 355 -6.47 -28.67 -24.89
CA ALA A 355 -7.26 -29.38 -25.89
C ALA A 355 -6.59 -30.67 -26.43
N GLY A 356 -5.33 -30.94 -26.05
CA GLY A 356 -4.61 -32.17 -26.41
C GLY A 356 -4.13 -32.25 -27.87
N GLN A 357 -4.75 -31.54 -28.81
CA GLN A 357 -4.36 -31.49 -30.23
C GLN A 357 -3.91 -30.09 -30.65
N ARG A 358 -2.78 -30.02 -31.39
CA ARG A 358 -2.31 -28.79 -32.06
C ARG A 358 -3.21 -28.52 -33.26
N HIS A 359 -4.31 -27.83 -33.04
CA HIS A 359 -5.18 -27.36 -34.11
C HIS A 359 -4.70 -26.00 -34.59
N ASN A 360 -4.03 -25.98 -35.75
CA ASN A 360 -3.52 -24.75 -36.35
C ASN A 360 -4.54 -24.02 -37.25
N CYS A 361 -5.84 -24.37 -37.22
CA CYS A 361 -6.83 -23.74 -38.11
C CYS A 361 -8.29 -23.98 -37.69
N LEU A 362 -8.63 -23.87 -36.39
CA LEU A 362 -10.04 -23.86 -35.97
C LEU A 362 -10.50 -22.42 -35.71
N GLU A 363 -11.77 -22.15 -35.96
CA GLU A 363 -12.38 -20.89 -35.53
C GLU A 363 -12.22 -20.75 -34.00
N GLU A 364 -12.00 -19.53 -33.51
CA GLU A 364 -11.71 -19.27 -32.09
C GLU A 364 -12.77 -19.89 -31.16
N ARG A 365 -14.02 -19.95 -31.62
CA ARG A 365 -15.14 -20.60 -30.92
C ARG A 365 -14.97 -22.12 -30.80
N GLU A 366 -14.63 -22.81 -31.88
CA GLU A 366 -14.47 -24.27 -31.91
C GLU A 366 -13.30 -24.72 -31.03
N GLY A 367 -12.20 -23.95 -31.04
CA GLY A 367 -11.09 -24.18 -30.12
C GLY A 367 -11.51 -24.10 -28.65
N CYS A 368 -12.35 -23.12 -28.29
CA CYS A 368 -12.88 -23.00 -26.93
C CYS A 368 -13.78 -24.19 -26.56
N VAL A 369 -14.65 -24.62 -27.48
CA VAL A 369 -15.50 -25.81 -27.31
C VAL A 369 -14.65 -27.05 -27.04
N ALA A 370 -13.57 -27.27 -27.82
CA ALA A 370 -12.71 -28.43 -27.69
C ALA A 370 -11.98 -28.51 -26.34
N VAL A 371 -11.50 -27.37 -25.84
CA VAL A 371 -10.88 -27.29 -24.50
C VAL A 371 -11.90 -27.63 -23.42
N LEU A 372 -13.11 -27.04 -23.49
CA LEU A 372 -14.15 -27.23 -22.48
C LEU A 372 -14.70 -28.65 -22.49
N SER A 373 -14.93 -29.23 -23.66
CA SER A 373 -15.39 -30.62 -23.78
C SER A 373 -14.35 -31.61 -23.25
N HIS A 374 -13.06 -31.34 -23.44
CA HIS A 374 -11.99 -32.19 -22.93
C HIS A 374 -11.82 -32.12 -21.40
N VAL A 375 -11.92 -30.91 -20.82
CA VAL A 375 -11.63 -30.68 -19.40
C VAL A 375 -12.87 -30.82 -18.51
N VAL A 376 -13.99 -30.23 -18.93
CA VAL A 376 -15.24 -30.15 -18.16
C VAL A 376 -16.22 -31.24 -18.60
N GLY A 377 -16.21 -31.63 -19.88
CA GLY A 377 -17.14 -32.60 -20.46
C GLY A 377 -18.22 -31.95 -21.33
N ASN A 378 -19.18 -32.75 -21.82
CA ASN A 378 -20.38 -32.31 -22.57
C ASN A 378 -21.18 -31.22 -21.83
N PRO A 379 -22.07 -30.45 -22.52
CA PRO A 379 -22.64 -29.21 -21.99
C PRO A 379 -23.37 -29.46 -20.67
N SER A 380 -22.71 -29.09 -19.59
CA SER A 380 -23.25 -29.00 -18.25
C SER A 380 -23.63 -27.54 -18.01
N ASP A 381 -24.61 -27.26 -17.15
CA ASP A 381 -25.00 -25.89 -16.73
C ASP A 381 -23.84 -25.02 -16.18
N LEU A 382 -22.65 -25.61 -16.06
CA LEU A 382 -21.41 -25.01 -15.65
C LEU A 382 -20.76 -24.09 -16.69
N TYR A 383 -21.09 -24.19 -17.98
CA TYR A 383 -20.57 -23.25 -18.99
C TYR A 383 -21.54 -22.99 -20.15
N GLN A 384 -21.41 -21.81 -20.76
CA GLN A 384 -22.03 -21.47 -22.04
C GLN A 384 -21.01 -20.74 -22.93
N ILE A 385 -21.23 -20.79 -24.25
CA ILE A 385 -20.34 -20.19 -25.24
C ILE A 385 -21.18 -19.18 -26.03
N GLY A 386 -20.84 -17.91 -25.86
CA GLY A 386 -21.51 -16.81 -26.56
C GLY A 386 -21.04 -16.67 -28.00
N VAL A 387 -21.16 -15.44 -28.50
CA VAL A 387 -20.70 -15.02 -29.83
C VAL A 387 -19.24 -14.62 -29.80
N THR A 388 -18.77 -13.98 -28.73
CA THR A 388 -17.38 -13.49 -28.61
C THR A 388 -16.63 -13.98 -27.36
N LYS A 389 -17.37 -14.43 -26.34
CA LYS A 389 -16.82 -14.81 -25.03
C LYS A 389 -17.28 -16.19 -24.57
N VAL A 390 -16.44 -16.83 -23.75
CA VAL A 390 -16.79 -18.02 -22.95
C VAL A 390 -17.32 -17.58 -21.59
N PHE A 391 -18.46 -18.16 -21.20
CA PHE A 391 -19.13 -17.91 -19.93
C PHE A 391 -19.03 -19.15 -19.04
N LEU A 392 -18.46 -19.00 -17.85
CA LEU A 392 -18.14 -20.12 -16.95
C LEU A 392 -18.71 -19.87 -15.54
N LYS A 393 -19.21 -20.95 -14.93
CA LYS A 393 -19.43 -21.00 -13.48
C LYS A 393 -18.12 -21.30 -12.76
N GLU A 394 -18.04 -20.93 -11.49
CA GLU A 394 -16.82 -21.06 -10.69
C GLU A 394 -16.29 -22.50 -10.63
N LYS A 395 -17.18 -23.50 -10.57
CA LYS A 395 -16.78 -24.92 -10.61
C LYS A 395 -16.06 -25.30 -11.91
N ALA A 396 -16.53 -24.82 -13.07
CA ALA A 396 -15.85 -25.07 -14.35
C ALA A 396 -14.48 -24.40 -14.40
N ARG A 397 -14.38 -23.15 -13.91
CA ARG A 397 -13.10 -22.45 -13.80
C ARG A 397 -12.09 -23.21 -12.93
N GLN A 398 -12.52 -23.71 -11.77
CA GLN A 398 -11.67 -24.49 -10.88
C GLN A 398 -11.15 -25.78 -11.54
N LEU A 399 -11.97 -26.46 -12.34
CA LEU A 399 -11.55 -27.65 -13.10
C LEU A 399 -10.49 -27.30 -14.16
N LEU A 400 -10.68 -26.21 -14.90
CA LEU A 400 -9.72 -25.71 -15.87
C LEU A 400 -8.38 -25.37 -15.22
N GLU A 401 -8.39 -24.59 -14.14
CA GLU A 401 -7.17 -24.20 -13.41
C GLU A 401 -6.46 -25.41 -12.81
N ARG A 402 -7.20 -26.39 -12.29
CA ARG A 402 -6.60 -27.63 -11.78
C ARG A 402 -5.85 -28.39 -12.87
N ARG A 403 -6.45 -28.57 -14.05
CA ARG A 403 -5.79 -29.23 -15.19
C ARG A 403 -4.61 -28.42 -15.71
N TRP A 404 -4.75 -27.10 -15.78
CA TRP A 404 -3.68 -26.18 -16.15
C TRP A 404 -2.47 -26.30 -15.22
N ASN A 405 -2.68 -26.19 -13.90
CA ASN A 405 -1.62 -26.30 -12.90
C ASN A 405 -0.93 -27.67 -12.93
N GLN A 406 -1.68 -28.76 -13.16
CA GLN A 406 -1.09 -30.09 -13.34
C GLN A 406 -0.18 -30.15 -14.56
N ARG A 407 -0.61 -29.58 -15.70
CA ARG A 407 0.19 -29.56 -16.94
C ARG A 407 1.44 -28.69 -16.80
N GLN A 408 1.31 -27.52 -16.17
CA GLN A 408 2.42 -26.62 -15.88
C GLN A 408 3.45 -27.28 -14.97
N THR A 409 2.99 -27.93 -13.89
CA THR A 409 3.87 -28.69 -12.98
C THR A 409 4.62 -29.79 -13.73
N TRP A 410 3.91 -30.58 -14.56
CA TRP A 410 4.54 -31.64 -15.35
C TRP A 410 5.58 -31.10 -16.34
N ALA A 411 5.30 -29.99 -17.02
CA ALA A 411 6.24 -29.35 -17.94
C ALA A 411 7.49 -28.84 -17.21
N ILE A 412 7.32 -28.19 -16.06
CA ILE A 412 8.43 -27.72 -15.21
C ILE A 412 9.30 -28.90 -14.76
N VAL A 413 8.69 -30.00 -14.30
CA VAL A 413 9.44 -31.20 -13.87
C VAL A 413 10.25 -31.79 -15.03
N ILE A 414 9.69 -31.82 -16.25
CA ILE A 414 10.42 -32.30 -17.44
C ILE A 414 11.60 -31.38 -17.77
N LEU A 415 11.38 -30.07 -17.75
CA LEU A 415 12.44 -29.08 -18.00
C LEU A 415 13.55 -29.20 -16.95
N GLN A 416 13.19 -29.27 -15.68
CA GLN A 416 14.13 -29.47 -14.58
C GLN A 416 14.90 -30.79 -14.73
N ARG A 417 14.23 -31.89 -15.07
CA ARG A 417 14.87 -33.19 -15.31
C ARG A 417 15.88 -33.12 -16.45
N ASN A 418 15.49 -32.57 -17.59
CA ASN A 418 16.35 -32.47 -18.77
C ASN A 418 17.53 -31.53 -18.51
N PHE A 419 17.30 -30.41 -17.82
CA PHE A 419 18.34 -29.46 -17.47
C PHE A 419 19.35 -30.04 -16.47
N ARG A 420 18.88 -30.74 -15.42
CA ARG A 420 19.74 -31.46 -14.47
C ARG A 420 20.56 -32.55 -15.17
N CYS A 421 19.97 -33.29 -16.10
CA CYS A 421 20.66 -34.28 -16.92
C CYS A 421 21.76 -33.63 -17.78
N LEU A 422 21.44 -32.54 -18.49
CA LEU A 422 22.40 -31.80 -19.30
C LEU A 422 23.58 -31.28 -18.48
N LEU A 423 23.30 -30.69 -17.30
CA LEU A 423 24.33 -30.22 -16.37
C LEU A 423 25.23 -31.38 -15.89
N ARG A 424 24.64 -32.53 -15.54
CA ARG A 424 25.40 -33.70 -15.10
C ARG A 424 26.30 -34.24 -16.22
N HIS A 425 25.79 -34.33 -17.45
CA HIS A 425 26.58 -34.76 -18.61
C HIS A 425 27.71 -33.77 -18.95
N ARG A 426 27.48 -32.46 -18.82
CA ARG A 426 28.54 -31.45 -19.00
C ARG A 426 29.62 -31.57 -17.93
N ARG A 427 29.23 -31.66 -16.65
CA ARG A 427 30.17 -31.84 -15.52
C ARG A 427 30.97 -33.13 -15.65
N LEU A 428 30.34 -34.23 -16.04
CA LEU A 428 31.02 -35.51 -16.24
C LEU A 428 32.08 -35.43 -17.36
N ARG A 429 31.76 -34.78 -18.50
CA ARG A 429 32.73 -34.56 -19.57
C ARG A 429 33.94 -33.76 -19.12
N VAL A 430 33.70 -32.62 -18.44
CA VAL A 430 34.79 -31.80 -17.89
C VAL A 430 35.64 -32.60 -16.90
N LEU A 431 35.03 -33.37 -16.01
CA LEU A 431 35.75 -34.21 -15.06
C LEU A 431 36.60 -35.27 -15.78
N GLN A 432 36.05 -35.96 -16.78
CA GLN A 432 36.78 -36.96 -17.57
C GLN A 432 37.98 -36.36 -18.29
N GLU A 433 37.84 -35.17 -18.89
CA GLU A 433 38.93 -34.44 -19.54
C GLU A 433 40.02 -34.05 -18.54
N LYS A 434 39.66 -33.48 -17.38
CA LYS A 434 40.62 -33.07 -16.35
C LYS A 434 41.35 -34.26 -15.73
N VAL A 435 40.64 -35.36 -15.43
CA VAL A 435 41.26 -36.60 -14.93
C VAL A 435 42.26 -37.15 -15.95
N THR A 436 41.91 -37.15 -17.23
CA THR A 436 42.80 -37.62 -18.30
C THR A 436 44.07 -36.76 -18.37
N ILE A 437 43.95 -35.44 -18.25
CA ILE A 437 45.10 -34.51 -18.23
C ILE A 437 46.01 -34.78 -17.03
N ILE A 438 45.44 -34.93 -15.82
CA ILE A 438 46.21 -35.21 -14.60
C ILE A 438 46.92 -36.57 -14.72
N GLN A 439 46.21 -37.60 -15.18
CA GLN A 439 46.78 -38.92 -15.43
C GLN A 439 47.93 -38.86 -16.44
N ALA A 440 47.79 -38.10 -17.53
CA ALA A 440 48.85 -37.90 -18.51
C ALA A 440 50.07 -37.20 -17.90
N HIS A 441 49.88 -36.14 -17.11
CA HIS A 441 50.96 -35.46 -16.40
C HIS A 441 51.69 -36.39 -15.42
N PHE A 442 50.95 -37.19 -14.65
CA PHE A 442 51.52 -38.10 -13.67
C PHE A 442 52.28 -39.26 -14.33
N ARG A 443 51.71 -39.88 -15.38
CA ARG A 443 52.40 -40.88 -16.21
C ARG A 443 53.68 -40.29 -16.81
N GLY A 444 53.63 -39.08 -17.34
CA GLY A 444 54.80 -38.36 -17.85
C GLY A 444 55.85 -38.05 -16.77
N TYR A 445 55.42 -37.66 -15.57
CA TYR A 445 56.32 -37.44 -14.43
C TYR A 445 57.02 -38.73 -13.99
N GLN A 446 56.28 -39.83 -13.86
CA GLN A 446 56.85 -41.14 -13.52
C GLN A 446 57.88 -41.59 -14.57
N ALA A 447 57.58 -41.43 -15.86
CA ALA A 447 58.50 -41.73 -16.95
C ALA A 447 59.78 -40.89 -16.86
N ARG A 448 59.65 -39.56 -16.66
CA ARG A 448 60.81 -38.65 -16.48
C ARG A 448 61.61 -38.98 -15.23
N LYS A 449 60.96 -39.32 -14.11
CA LYS A 449 61.64 -39.74 -12.87
C LYS A 449 62.41 -41.04 -13.08
N ARG A 450 61.83 -42.02 -13.78
CA ARG A 450 62.50 -43.28 -14.16
C ARG A 450 63.69 -43.01 -15.08
N TYR A 451 63.55 -42.15 -16.08
CA TYR A 451 64.64 -41.73 -16.96
C TYR A 451 65.75 -40.99 -16.20
N ARG A 452 65.42 -40.06 -15.29
CA ARG A 452 66.44 -39.40 -14.44
C ARG A 452 67.16 -40.38 -13.53
N ARG A 453 66.48 -41.40 -12.99
CA ARG A 453 67.13 -42.48 -12.24
C ARG A 453 68.07 -43.27 -13.13
N LEU A 454 67.62 -43.70 -14.31
CA LEU A 454 68.45 -44.39 -15.33
C LEU A 454 69.66 -43.55 -15.76
N LYS A 455 69.47 -42.24 -15.97
CA LYS A 455 70.53 -41.29 -16.30
C LYS A 455 71.47 -41.10 -15.13
N LYS A 456 70.99 -41.00 -13.88
CA LYS A 456 71.83 -40.98 -12.68
C LYS A 456 72.62 -42.27 -12.53
N THR A 457 72.03 -43.45 -12.74
CA THR A 457 72.76 -44.73 -12.68
C THR A 457 73.74 -44.87 -13.84
N SER A 458 73.42 -44.37 -15.03
CA SER A 458 74.34 -44.37 -16.19
C SER A 458 75.48 -43.37 -16.02
N VAL A 459 75.19 -42.18 -15.47
CA VAL A 459 76.22 -41.20 -15.07
C VAL A 459 77.03 -41.76 -13.91
N GLN A 460 76.43 -42.35 -12.87
CA GLN A 460 77.16 -43.00 -11.78
C GLN A 460 78.01 -44.17 -12.27
N PHE A 461 77.54 -44.94 -13.26
CA PHE A 461 78.30 -46.00 -13.91
C PHE A 461 79.48 -45.43 -14.73
N ASN A 462 79.25 -44.37 -15.52
CA ASN A 462 80.32 -43.63 -16.21
C ASN A 462 81.29 -42.96 -15.23
N THR A 463 80.80 -42.47 -14.09
CA THR A 463 81.60 -41.86 -13.02
C THR A 463 82.36 -42.95 -12.26
N LEU A 464 81.81 -44.16 -12.09
CA LEU A 464 82.49 -45.33 -11.52
C LEU A 464 83.61 -45.83 -12.45
N ILE A 465 83.39 -45.76 -13.77
CA ILE A 465 84.40 -46.01 -14.82
C ILE A 465 85.48 -44.90 -14.87
N LEU A 466 85.13 -43.66 -14.51
CA LEU A 466 86.07 -42.53 -14.39
C LEU A 466 86.82 -42.51 -13.04
N ILE A 467 86.20 -42.98 -11.95
CA ILE A 467 86.75 -43.07 -10.59
C ILE A 467 87.63 -44.32 -10.40
N SER A 468 87.53 -45.34 -11.27
CA SER A 468 88.48 -46.46 -11.31
C SER A 468 89.81 -46.12 -12.01
N ARG A 469 90.02 -44.86 -12.43
CA ARG A 469 91.23 -44.43 -13.14
C ARG A 469 92.15 -43.44 -12.39
N PRO A 470 91.68 -42.69 -11.39
CA PRO A 470 92.62 -42.29 -10.33
C PRO A 470 91.96 -42.10 -8.95
N LEU A 471 92.46 -42.82 -7.95
CA LEU A 471 92.62 -42.52 -6.50
C LEU A 471 92.41 -43.83 -5.70
N ILE A 472 93.41 -44.62 -5.26
CA ILE A 472 94.63 -44.29 -4.49
C ILE A 472 94.47 -42.98 -3.69
N GLN A 473 94.43 -43.10 -2.36
CA GLN A 473 94.28 -42.01 -1.37
C GLN A 473 92.86 -41.48 -1.21
N ARG A 474 92.09 -42.10 -0.32
CA ARG A 474 91.93 -41.71 1.12
C ARG A 474 91.29 -40.33 1.25
N ARG A 475 89.98 -40.23 1.53
CA ARG A 475 89.23 -40.46 2.80
C ARG A 475 89.16 -39.23 3.71
N LYS A 476 87.89 -38.88 4.05
CA LYS A 476 87.30 -38.14 5.21
C LYS A 476 86.75 -36.74 4.86
N HIS A 477 85.43 -36.57 4.67
CA HIS A 477 84.34 -36.23 5.65
C HIS A 477 84.54 -34.86 6.33
N CYS A 478 83.59 -33.93 6.51
CA CYS A 478 82.14 -33.78 6.20
C CYS A 478 81.71 -32.32 6.55
N GLN A 479 80.49 -31.92 6.14
CA GLN A 479 79.60 -30.83 6.65
C GLN A 479 79.34 -29.67 5.67
N VAL A 480 78.06 -29.45 5.32
CA VAL A 480 77.31 -28.16 5.43
C VAL A 480 75.79 -28.44 5.40
N THR A 481 75.11 -27.71 6.29
CA THR A 481 73.72 -27.53 6.73
C THR A 481 72.77 -26.93 5.66
N PRO A 482 71.43 -27.03 5.78
CA PRO A 482 70.46 -26.54 4.79
C PRO A 482 69.99 -25.10 5.05
N LEU A 483 69.52 -24.40 4.01
CA LEU A 483 68.76 -23.16 4.14
C LEU A 483 67.42 -23.25 3.40
N LEU A 484 66.37 -22.97 4.18
CA LEU A 484 64.96 -22.87 3.84
C LEU A 484 64.66 -21.66 2.92
N LEU A 485 63.58 -21.79 2.14
CA LEU A 485 62.76 -20.65 1.73
C LEU A 485 61.30 -20.89 2.18
N GLY A 486 60.70 -19.87 2.78
CA GLY A 486 59.41 -19.89 3.46
C GLY A 486 58.17 -19.71 2.57
N PRO A 487 56.96 -19.70 3.17
CA PRO A 487 55.68 -19.84 2.46
C PRO A 487 54.83 -18.55 2.43
N GLY A 488 53.93 -18.49 1.44
CA GLY A 488 52.57 -17.94 1.59
C GLY A 488 52.30 -16.59 0.94
N ASP A 489 51.85 -16.60 -0.32
CA ASP A 489 51.31 -15.42 -1.01
C ASP A 489 49.78 -15.56 -1.17
N VAL A 490 49.01 -14.71 -0.49
CA VAL A 490 47.52 -14.77 -0.42
C VAL A 490 46.86 -14.44 -1.76
N GLY A 491 47.57 -13.74 -2.66
CA GLY A 491 47.11 -13.41 -4.01
C GLY A 491 46.89 -14.63 -4.92
N LEU A 492 47.37 -15.82 -4.52
CA LEU A 492 47.22 -17.08 -5.26
C LEU A 492 45.94 -17.87 -4.89
N LEU A 493 45.11 -17.37 -3.97
CA LEU A 493 43.84 -18.02 -3.62
C LEU A 493 42.85 -17.96 -4.79
N GLU A 494 42.23 -19.11 -5.09
CA GLU A 494 41.27 -19.30 -6.19
C GLU A 494 40.04 -18.39 -6.04
N ILE A 495 39.70 -17.65 -7.11
CA ILE A 495 38.46 -16.87 -7.24
C ILE A 495 37.45 -17.66 -8.11
N PRO A 496 36.14 -17.66 -7.79
CA PRO A 496 35.10 -18.21 -8.65
C PRO A 496 35.11 -17.62 -10.07
N ALA A 497 34.92 -18.46 -11.09
CA ALA A 497 35.02 -18.04 -12.51
C ALA A 497 34.10 -16.85 -12.87
N GLU A 498 32.93 -16.76 -12.23
CA GLU A 498 31.98 -15.66 -12.40
C GLU A 498 32.56 -14.31 -11.93
N LEU A 499 33.17 -14.29 -10.75
CA LEU A 499 33.83 -13.09 -10.21
C LEU A 499 35.09 -12.72 -11.02
N ALA A 500 35.83 -13.72 -11.51
CA ALA A 500 36.96 -13.48 -12.40
C ALA A 500 36.53 -12.83 -13.73
N ALA A 501 35.35 -13.22 -14.27
CA ALA A 501 34.78 -12.58 -15.45
C ALA A 501 34.32 -11.14 -15.17
N LEU A 502 33.67 -10.89 -14.02
CA LEU A 502 33.25 -9.54 -13.62
C LEU A 502 34.44 -8.59 -13.45
N LEU A 503 35.53 -9.06 -12.83
CA LEU A 503 36.77 -8.29 -12.68
C LEU A 503 37.46 -7.96 -14.03
N GLN A 504 37.18 -8.69 -15.11
CA GLN A 504 37.70 -8.39 -16.45
C GLN A 504 36.81 -7.41 -17.22
N VAL A 505 35.49 -7.43 -17.01
CA VAL A 505 34.51 -6.66 -17.78
C VAL A 505 34.22 -5.28 -17.15
N ALA A 506 34.22 -5.17 -15.83
CA ALA A 506 33.64 -4.04 -15.10
C ALA A 506 34.53 -2.78 -15.00
N GLY A 507 35.78 -2.81 -15.47
CA GLY A 507 36.75 -1.73 -15.23
C GLY A 507 36.37 -0.34 -15.79
N GLY A 508 35.49 -0.28 -16.79
CA GLY A 508 35.02 0.98 -17.40
C GLY A 508 33.83 1.64 -16.70
N GLN A 509 32.89 0.85 -16.17
CA GLN A 509 31.64 1.35 -15.58
C GLN A 509 31.86 1.99 -14.20
N TYR A 510 32.62 1.34 -13.33
CA TYR A 510 32.91 1.85 -11.98
C TYR A 510 33.76 3.14 -11.96
N ARG A 511 34.58 3.37 -13.01
CA ARG A 511 35.33 4.62 -13.15
C ARG A 511 34.44 5.82 -13.49
N ALA A 512 33.31 5.61 -14.18
CA ALA A 512 32.37 6.67 -14.50
C ALA A 512 31.52 7.06 -13.28
N GLN A 513 31.11 6.09 -12.45
CA GLN A 513 30.33 6.31 -11.23
C GLN A 513 31.17 6.91 -10.07
N ALA A 514 32.45 6.57 -9.95
CA ALA A 514 33.35 7.16 -8.95
C ALA A 514 33.47 8.70 -9.03
N ASN A 515 33.22 9.29 -10.20
CA ASN A 515 33.25 10.74 -10.41
C ASN A 515 31.96 11.44 -9.97
N GLN A 516 30.91 10.71 -9.56
CA GLN A 516 29.62 11.28 -9.14
C GLN A 516 29.52 11.52 -7.63
N ILE A 517 30.45 10.98 -6.83
CA ILE A 517 30.49 11.15 -5.39
C ILE A 517 31.48 12.28 -5.05
N THR A 518 31.01 13.29 -4.32
CA THR A 518 31.83 14.43 -3.90
C THR A 518 31.70 14.67 -2.40
N GLU A 519 32.70 15.31 -1.79
CA GLU A 519 32.59 15.77 -0.41
C GLU A 519 31.61 16.93 -0.34
N ALA A 520 30.61 16.79 0.54
CA ALA A 520 29.57 17.79 0.74
C ALA A 520 29.78 18.56 2.06
N LEU A 521 29.23 19.77 2.12
CA LEU A 521 29.07 20.51 3.37
C LEU A 521 28.10 19.75 4.31
N PRO A 522 28.10 20.05 5.63
CA PRO A 522 27.15 19.44 6.55
C PRO A 522 25.70 19.58 6.06
N PRO A 523 24.89 18.52 6.13
CA PRO A 523 23.56 18.50 5.54
C PRO A 523 22.62 19.50 6.21
N GLU A 524 21.77 20.14 5.41
CA GLU A 524 20.76 21.09 5.90
C GLU A 524 19.67 20.37 6.70
N VAL A 525 19.30 19.16 6.28
CA VAL A 525 18.38 18.28 6.99
C VAL A 525 19.15 17.11 7.60
N LYS A 526 19.20 17.07 8.93
CA LYS A 526 19.81 15.99 9.71
C LYS A 526 18.78 14.95 10.11
N VAL A 527 19.21 13.69 10.11
CA VAL A 527 18.41 12.59 10.68
C VAL A 527 18.38 12.73 12.20
N LYS A 528 17.22 12.50 12.82
CA LYS A 528 17.09 12.53 14.29
C LYS A 528 17.89 11.38 14.92
N ASP A 529 18.79 11.72 15.83
CA ASP A 529 19.71 10.79 16.50
C ASP A 529 19.15 10.32 17.86
N ASP A 530 18.17 9.40 17.85
CA ASP A 530 17.57 8.83 19.09
C ASP A 530 18.10 7.43 19.43
N LEU A 531 19.38 7.14 19.10
CA LEU A 531 19.99 5.84 19.33
C LEU A 531 20.86 5.85 20.59
N SER A 532 20.56 4.95 21.52
CA SER A 532 21.39 4.70 22.72
C SER A 532 21.74 3.23 22.85
N LEU A 533 22.90 2.94 23.43
CA LEU A 533 23.32 1.55 23.69
C LEU A 533 22.42 0.94 24.78
N PRO A 534 21.89 -0.27 24.57
CA PRO A 534 21.08 -0.94 25.59
C PRO A 534 21.88 -1.15 26.90
N PRO A 535 21.30 -0.89 28.08
CA PRO A 535 22.00 -1.04 29.36
C PRO A 535 22.44 -2.49 29.63
N THR A 536 21.77 -3.46 29.00
CA THR A 536 22.07 -4.89 29.11
C THR A 536 23.19 -5.38 28.18
N ILE A 537 23.84 -4.50 27.41
CA ILE A 537 24.85 -4.90 26.41
C ILE A 537 25.96 -5.79 26.99
N ASN A 538 26.38 -5.51 28.23
CA ASN A 538 27.45 -6.24 28.91
C ASN A 538 27.05 -7.68 29.31
N SER A 539 25.75 -8.02 29.27
CA SER A 539 25.26 -9.38 29.55
C SER A 539 25.45 -10.35 28.37
N TYR A 540 25.89 -9.85 27.20
CA TYR A 540 26.00 -10.63 25.97
C TYR A 540 27.42 -10.55 25.38
N PRO A 541 28.47 -11.07 26.06
CA PRO A 541 29.82 -11.09 25.50
C PRO A 541 29.90 -12.03 24.28
N PHE A 542 30.70 -11.69 23.26
CA PHE A 542 30.82 -12.53 22.06
C PHE A 542 31.29 -13.98 22.35
N SER A 543 32.03 -14.17 23.43
CA SER A 543 32.43 -15.51 23.90
C SER A 543 31.25 -16.43 24.24
N SER A 544 30.09 -15.89 24.64
CA SER A 544 28.89 -16.71 24.86
C SER A 544 28.35 -17.26 23.54
N PHE A 545 28.38 -16.45 22.48
CA PHE A 545 27.98 -16.88 21.14
C PHE A 545 28.90 -17.97 20.59
N ILE A 546 30.22 -17.82 20.74
CA ILE A 546 31.21 -18.84 20.33
C ILE A 546 30.90 -20.18 20.99
N LYS A 547 30.70 -20.22 22.31
CA LYS A 547 30.44 -21.46 23.06
C LYS A 547 29.18 -22.21 22.59
N SER A 548 28.17 -21.48 22.12
CA SER A 548 26.88 -22.06 21.74
C SER A 548 26.77 -22.36 20.24
N HIS A 549 27.46 -21.61 19.38
CA HIS A 549 27.25 -21.64 17.94
C HIS A 549 28.48 -22.04 17.11
N PHE A 550 29.69 -22.03 17.66
CA PHE A 550 30.89 -22.43 16.93
C PHE A 550 31.19 -23.93 17.06
N GLN A 551 31.77 -24.51 16.01
CA GLN A 551 32.27 -25.89 16.01
C GLN A 551 33.51 -26.07 16.91
N LYS A 552 34.31 -25.01 17.05
CA LYS A 552 35.48 -24.95 17.93
C LYS A 552 35.38 -23.70 18.81
N THR A 553 35.76 -23.82 20.07
CA THR A 553 35.58 -22.76 21.07
C THR A 553 36.58 -21.60 20.97
N ASP A 554 37.49 -21.63 19.99
CA ASP A 554 38.56 -20.65 19.82
C ASP A 554 38.55 -20.05 18.41
N PHE A 555 39.01 -18.81 18.28
CA PHE A 555 39.23 -18.18 16.98
C PHE A 555 40.43 -18.82 16.25
N PRO A 556 40.34 -18.98 14.92
CA PRO A 556 41.49 -19.37 14.10
C PRO A 556 42.55 -18.26 14.07
N ALA A 557 43.79 -18.63 13.76
CA ALA A 557 44.83 -17.63 13.50
C ALA A 557 44.45 -16.77 12.27
N PRO A 558 44.57 -15.42 12.34
CA PRO A 558 44.29 -14.54 11.21
C PRO A 558 45.12 -14.90 9.98
N GLY A 559 44.57 -14.68 8.78
CA GLY A 559 45.31 -14.86 7.52
C GLY A 559 45.40 -16.30 6.97
N GLN A 560 44.86 -17.32 7.66
CA GLN A 560 44.87 -18.71 7.18
C GLN A 560 43.50 -19.16 6.64
N PRO A 561 43.47 -19.94 5.53
CA PRO A 561 42.23 -20.48 4.99
C PRO A 561 41.62 -21.53 5.92
N LEU A 562 40.32 -21.39 6.18
CA LEU A 562 39.54 -22.31 6.98
C LEU A 562 39.47 -23.70 6.33
N GLN A 563 39.53 -24.74 7.17
CA GLN A 563 39.32 -26.14 6.75
C GLN A 563 37.89 -26.60 7.01
N HIS A 564 37.22 -26.00 7.99
CA HIS A 564 35.82 -26.23 8.36
C HIS A 564 35.18 -24.87 8.68
N PRO A 565 33.85 -24.71 8.48
CA PRO A 565 33.14 -23.50 8.88
C PRO A 565 33.28 -23.22 10.38
N LEU A 566 33.16 -21.96 10.78
CA LEU A 566 33.23 -21.56 12.18
C LEU A 566 31.96 -21.97 12.93
N THR A 567 30.80 -21.72 12.34
CA THR A 567 29.48 -22.00 12.92
C THR A 567 28.93 -23.36 12.50
N HIS A 568 27.93 -23.86 13.23
CA HIS A 568 27.20 -25.07 12.86
C HIS A 568 26.32 -24.81 11.62
N LEU A 569 26.73 -25.34 10.46
CA LEU A 569 26.03 -25.21 9.18
C LEU A 569 25.68 -26.58 8.58
N ASP A 570 24.53 -26.63 7.89
CA ASP A 570 24.11 -27.80 7.11
C ASP A 570 25.12 -28.13 6.00
N THR A 571 25.20 -29.40 5.64
CA THR A 571 26.21 -29.93 4.70
C THR A 571 26.20 -29.24 3.34
N GLU A 572 25.07 -28.67 2.92
CA GLU A 572 24.93 -27.95 1.65
C GLU A 572 25.62 -26.57 1.63
N TYR A 573 25.80 -25.93 2.80
CA TYR A 573 26.40 -24.59 2.92
C TYR A 573 27.88 -24.61 3.29
N GLN A 574 28.42 -25.76 3.70
CA GLN A 574 29.80 -25.86 4.20
C GLN A 574 30.83 -25.49 3.14
N GLU A 575 30.70 -25.97 1.89
CA GLU A 575 31.62 -25.60 0.80
C GLU A 575 31.56 -24.10 0.50
N SER A 576 30.34 -23.53 0.47
CA SER A 576 30.13 -22.10 0.23
C SER A 576 30.75 -21.23 1.33
N ALA A 577 30.68 -21.65 2.59
CA ALA A 577 31.32 -20.97 3.71
C ALA A 577 32.85 -20.93 3.59
N LEU A 578 33.48 -22.01 3.11
CA LEU A 578 34.92 -22.08 2.88
C LEU A 578 35.36 -21.24 1.67
N GLU A 579 34.55 -21.17 0.62
CA GLU A 579 34.78 -20.28 -0.51
C GLU A 579 34.72 -18.81 -0.09
N ILE A 580 33.70 -18.42 0.69
CA ILE A 580 33.59 -17.07 1.26
C ILE A 580 34.81 -16.74 2.10
N ASN A 581 35.34 -17.69 2.89
CA ASN A 581 36.54 -17.46 3.68
C ASN A 581 37.76 -17.07 2.80
N LYS A 582 37.96 -17.77 1.68
CA LYS A 582 39.03 -17.42 0.73
C LYS A 582 38.84 -16.01 0.16
N LEU A 583 37.60 -15.62 -0.13
CA LEU A 583 37.28 -14.28 -0.63
C LEU A 583 37.51 -13.20 0.43
N ILE A 584 37.13 -13.44 1.69
CA ILE A 584 37.40 -12.53 2.82
C ILE A 584 38.92 -12.38 3.02
N LEU A 585 39.68 -13.47 3.00
CA LEU A 585 41.14 -13.42 3.13
C LEU A 585 41.77 -12.64 1.97
N ARG A 586 41.24 -12.80 0.75
CA ARG A 586 41.71 -12.04 -0.41
C ARG A 586 41.34 -10.56 -0.31
N PHE A 587 40.11 -10.24 0.10
CA PHE A 587 39.67 -8.87 0.33
C PHE A 587 40.56 -8.16 1.34
N ILE A 588 40.97 -8.85 2.39
CA ILE A 588 41.80 -8.29 3.45
C ILE A 588 43.28 -8.22 3.04
N GLY A 589 43.83 -9.30 2.46
CA GLY A 589 45.27 -9.48 2.28
C GLY A 589 45.84 -9.20 0.89
N ASP A 590 45.02 -9.05 -0.15
CA ASP A 590 45.51 -8.78 -1.51
C ASP A 590 45.84 -7.29 -1.65
N LYS A 591 47.14 -6.99 -1.72
CA LYS A 591 47.66 -5.62 -1.88
C LYS A 591 47.36 -5.01 -3.24
N ASN A 592 46.97 -5.81 -4.24
CA ASN A 592 46.68 -5.29 -5.58
C ASN A 592 45.21 -4.88 -5.77
N LEU A 593 44.34 -5.16 -4.78
CA LEU A 593 42.94 -4.75 -4.81
C LEU A 593 42.82 -3.30 -4.32
N HIS A 594 42.58 -2.38 -5.25
CA HIS A 594 42.35 -0.97 -4.95
C HIS A 594 41.12 -0.40 -5.67
N GLY A 595 40.44 0.53 -5.01
CA GLY A 595 39.31 1.26 -5.58
C GLY A 595 38.14 0.34 -5.94
N TRP A 596 37.73 0.36 -7.21
CA TRP A 596 36.55 -0.38 -7.68
C TRP A 596 36.66 -1.90 -7.55
N GLN A 597 37.87 -2.48 -7.60
CA GLN A 597 38.05 -3.93 -7.46
C GLN A 597 37.75 -4.41 -6.03
N GLU A 598 38.07 -3.56 -5.04
CA GLU A 598 37.73 -3.80 -3.65
C GLU A 598 36.22 -3.76 -3.45
N VAL A 599 35.56 -2.72 -3.97
CA VAL A 599 34.09 -2.57 -3.93
C VAL A 599 33.39 -3.77 -4.57
N LEU A 600 33.81 -4.19 -5.76
CA LEU A 600 33.22 -5.31 -6.48
C LEU A 600 33.38 -6.64 -5.72
N LEU A 601 34.56 -6.90 -5.16
CA LEU A 601 34.80 -8.10 -4.36
C LEU A 601 33.98 -8.08 -3.06
N GLY A 602 33.91 -6.93 -2.39
CA GLY A 602 33.09 -6.73 -1.20
C GLY A 602 31.60 -6.93 -1.47
N ASN A 603 31.08 -6.37 -2.56
CA ASN A 603 29.70 -6.55 -3.01
C ASN A 603 29.40 -8.00 -3.39
N TYR A 604 30.36 -8.72 -3.96
CA TYR A 604 30.22 -10.15 -4.22
C TYR A 604 30.09 -10.95 -2.91
N ILE A 605 30.90 -10.65 -1.89
CA ILE A 605 30.78 -11.27 -0.55
C ILE A 605 29.42 -10.93 0.08
N ALA A 606 29.01 -9.67 0.04
CA ALA A 606 27.71 -9.22 0.53
C ALA A 606 26.54 -9.94 -0.16
N GLY A 607 26.60 -10.09 -1.49
CA GLY A 607 25.62 -10.80 -2.29
C GLY A 607 25.45 -12.27 -1.90
N ARG A 608 26.51 -12.94 -1.40
CA ARG A 608 26.39 -14.32 -0.89
C ARG A 608 25.54 -14.39 0.39
N GLY A 609 25.63 -13.39 1.26
CA GLY A 609 24.84 -13.28 2.48
C GLY A 609 23.41 -12.78 2.24
N LEU A 610 23.19 -11.93 1.24
CA LEU A 610 21.85 -11.52 0.79
C LEU A 610 21.05 -12.71 0.26
N ASN A 611 21.65 -13.49 -0.64
CA ASN A 611 21.01 -14.64 -1.28
C ASN A 611 20.81 -15.85 -0.35
N ASN A 612 21.57 -15.97 0.74
CA ASN A 612 21.51 -17.12 1.65
C ASN A 612 21.56 -16.68 3.12
N VAL A 613 20.39 -16.62 3.76
CA VAL A 613 20.24 -16.23 5.18
C VAL A 613 21.08 -17.12 6.12
N ALA A 614 21.19 -18.41 5.82
CA ALA A 614 21.96 -19.38 6.61
C ALA A 614 23.46 -19.03 6.70
N LEU A 615 24.01 -18.31 5.72
CA LEU A 615 25.43 -17.94 5.69
C LEU A 615 25.75 -16.65 6.45
N ARG A 616 24.75 -15.83 6.83
CA ARG A 616 24.97 -14.49 7.41
C ARG A 616 25.78 -14.54 8.71
N ASN A 617 25.41 -15.42 9.63
CA ASN A 617 26.14 -15.60 10.90
C ASN A 617 27.57 -16.08 10.68
N GLU A 618 27.78 -16.97 9.71
CA GLU A 618 29.10 -17.46 9.34
C GLU A 618 29.97 -16.34 8.77
N ILE A 619 29.44 -15.54 7.83
CA ILE A 619 30.16 -14.41 7.23
C ILE A 619 30.59 -13.42 8.31
N PHE A 620 29.67 -12.98 9.19
CA PHE A 620 30.00 -12.08 10.29
C PHE A 620 31.05 -12.68 11.23
N SER A 621 30.92 -13.96 11.58
CA SER A 621 31.86 -14.68 12.44
C SER A 621 33.26 -14.76 11.83
N GLN A 622 33.35 -15.00 10.51
CA GLN A 622 34.62 -15.04 9.79
C GLN A 622 35.29 -13.67 9.74
N VAL A 623 34.53 -12.58 9.52
CA VAL A 623 35.10 -11.21 9.54
C VAL A 623 35.54 -10.84 10.96
N VAL A 624 34.75 -11.16 11.99
CA VAL A 624 35.13 -10.99 13.42
C VAL A 624 36.44 -11.73 13.73
N ALA A 625 36.61 -12.95 13.23
CA ALA A 625 37.86 -13.70 13.42
C ALA A 625 39.08 -13.01 12.81
N GLN A 626 38.91 -12.25 11.71
CA GLN A 626 40.00 -11.49 11.09
C GLN A 626 40.28 -10.14 11.78
N THR A 627 39.33 -9.58 12.53
CA THR A 627 39.56 -8.37 13.34
C THR A 627 40.12 -8.69 14.73
N TRP A 628 39.86 -9.89 15.25
CA TRP A 628 40.29 -10.31 16.58
C TRP A 628 41.82 -10.45 16.71
N LYS A 629 42.44 -9.55 17.48
CA LYS A 629 43.89 -9.56 17.79
C LYS A 629 44.79 -9.72 16.56
N ASN A 630 44.39 -9.15 15.44
CA ASN A 630 45.18 -9.16 14.21
C ASN A 630 46.37 -8.20 14.35
N PRO A 631 47.62 -8.66 14.21
CA PRO A 631 48.80 -7.80 14.35
C PRO A 631 48.98 -6.83 13.17
N ASP A 632 48.34 -7.12 12.03
CA ASP A 632 48.41 -6.27 10.85
C ASP A 632 47.26 -5.25 10.86
N MET A 633 47.64 -3.97 11.03
CA MET A 633 46.70 -2.86 11.12
C MET A 633 45.95 -2.61 9.81
N GLU A 634 46.59 -2.80 8.66
CA GLU A 634 45.97 -2.59 7.34
C GLU A 634 44.93 -3.69 7.08
N HIS A 635 45.27 -4.93 7.37
CA HIS A 635 44.34 -6.05 7.29
C HIS A 635 43.15 -5.86 8.24
N SER A 636 43.41 -5.44 9.48
CA SER A 636 42.37 -5.17 10.46
C SER A 636 41.44 -4.05 9.99
N GLN A 637 41.98 -2.96 9.44
CA GLN A 637 41.19 -1.85 8.89
C GLN A 637 40.29 -2.32 7.74
N ARG A 638 40.83 -3.08 6.78
CA ARG A 638 40.05 -3.63 5.65
C ARG A 638 38.94 -4.57 6.14
N ALA A 639 39.22 -5.39 7.17
CA ALA A 639 38.20 -6.24 7.78
C ALA A 639 37.06 -5.41 8.43
N TRP A 640 37.37 -4.27 9.06
CA TRP A 640 36.35 -3.36 9.60
C TRP A 640 35.54 -2.63 8.52
N VAL A 641 36.16 -2.23 7.41
CA VAL A 641 35.44 -1.70 6.23
C VAL A 641 34.45 -2.74 5.70
N LEU A 642 34.89 -3.99 5.56
CA LEU A 642 34.02 -5.08 5.12
C LEU A 642 32.88 -5.33 6.13
N MET A 643 33.17 -5.32 7.43
CA MET A 643 32.14 -5.43 8.48
C MET A 643 31.06 -4.33 8.33
N ALA A 644 31.48 -3.08 8.16
CA ALA A 644 30.56 -1.96 7.99
C ALA A 644 29.72 -2.08 6.70
N ALA A 645 30.30 -2.59 5.62
CA ALA A 645 29.57 -2.84 4.36
C ALA A 645 28.57 -4.00 4.49
N LEU A 646 28.89 -5.09 5.20
CA LEU A 646 27.94 -6.19 5.41
C LEU A 646 26.76 -5.75 6.29
N LEU A 647 27.01 -4.92 7.31
CA LEU A 647 25.96 -4.35 8.17
C LEU A 647 25.06 -3.32 7.44
N SER A 648 25.44 -2.86 6.25
CA SER A 648 24.58 -2.03 5.39
C SER A 648 23.47 -2.83 4.71
N CYS A 649 23.65 -4.12 4.45
CA CYS A 649 22.80 -4.87 3.52
C CYS A 649 21.96 -5.98 4.17
N PHE A 650 22.42 -6.59 5.27
CA PHE A 650 21.62 -7.56 6.01
C PHE A 650 21.87 -7.49 7.51
N VAL A 651 20.83 -7.77 8.29
CA VAL A 651 20.89 -7.79 9.76
C VAL A 651 21.59 -9.05 10.28
N PRO A 652 22.36 -8.94 11.39
CA PRO A 652 22.75 -10.09 12.19
C PRO A 652 21.52 -10.85 12.69
N SER A 653 21.63 -12.17 12.84
CA SER A 653 20.51 -12.94 13.43
C SER A 653 20.23 -12.50 14.87
N PRO A 654 19.03 -12.73 15.41
CA PRO A 654 18.69 -12.38 16.79
C PRO A 654 19.64 -12.98 17.85
N ALA A 655 20.25 -14.13 17.54
CA ALA A 655 21.25 -14.76 18.41
C ALA A 655 22.62 -14.06 18.36
N LEU A 656 22.98 -13.44 17.23
CA LEU A 656 24.28 -12.80 16.99
C LEU A 656 24.26 -11.28 17.25
N GLU A 657 23.10 -10.62 17.10
CA GLU A 657 22.97 -9.16 17.17
C GLU A 657 23.58 -8.54 18.44
N LYS A 658 23.12 -8.96 19.64
CA LYS A 658 23.64 -8.43 20.91
C LYS A 658 25.11 -8.80 21.15
N PRO A 659 25.54 -10.06 20.93
CA PRO A 659 26.96 -10.42 20.99
C PRO A 659 27.85 -9.60 20.05
N LEU A 660 27.40 -9.36 18.81
CA LEU A 660 28.14 -8.59 17.82
C LEU A 660 28.19 -7.11 18.20
N LEU A 661 27.06 -6.53 18.66
CA LEU A 661 27.04 -5.14 19.15
C LEU A 661 28.03 -4.94 20.31
N LYS A 662 28.07 -5.89 21.25
CA LYS A 662 29.06 -5.89 22.35
C LYS A 662 30.49 -6.01 21.82
N PHE A 663 30.74 -6.93 20.88
CA PHE A 663 32.07 -7.12 20.28
C PHE A 663 32.58 -5.84 19.61
N VAL A 664 31.76 -5.20 18.78
CA VAL A 664 32.17 -3.98 18.08
C VAL A 664 32.34 -2.80 19.04
N SER A 665 31.58 -2.78 20.14
CA SER A 665 31.75 -1.77 21.20
C SER A 665 33.09 -1.91 21.93
N ASP A 666 33.54 -3.14 22.18
CA ASP A 666 34.76 -3.42 22.95
C ASP A 666 36.03 -3.43 22.10
N HIS A 667 35.92 -3.85 20.83
CA HIS A 667 37.07 -4.18 19.99
C HIS A 667 37.09 -3.42 18.66
N GLY A 668 36.12 -2.54 18.41
CA GLY A 668 36.08 -1.72 17.20
C GLY A 668 37.32 -0.84 17.07
N MET A 669 37.94 -0.87 15.88
CA MET A 669 39.02 0.06 15.53
C MET A 669 38.49 1.50 15.50
N GLU A 670 39.35 2.48 15.81
CA GLU A 670 39.02 3.90 15.97
C GLU A 670 38.06 4.43 14.88
N GLY A 671 36.85 4.82 15.31
CA GLY A 671 35.75 5.31 14.47
C GLY A 671 34.83 4.23 13.89
N TYR A 672 35.29 3.00 13.69
CA TYR A 672 34.45 1.89 13.22
C TYR A 672 33.51 1.35 14.30
N ASN A 673 33.87 1.48 15.59
CA ASN A 673 32.97 1.20 16.69
C ASN A 673 31.64 1.97 16.56
N ALA A 674 31.70 3.30 16.32
CA ALA A 674 30.52 4.14 16.16
C ALA A 674 29.73 3.83 14.88
N VAL A 675 30.41 3.65 13.74
CA VAL A 675 29.78 3.34 12.45
C VAL A 675 29.00 2.03 12.52
N CYS A 676 29.62 0.97 13.03
CA CYS A 676 28.99 -0.33 13.14
C CYS A 676 27.90 -0.37 14.22
N GLN A 677 28.09 0.29 15.37
CA GLN A 677 27.03 0.43 16.39
C GLN A 677 25.78 1.08 15.80
N ARG A 678 25.94 2.21 15.08
CA ARG A 678 24.81 2.90 14.44
C ARG A 678 24.09 1.99 13.46
N LYS A 679 24.82 1.31 12.56
CA LYS A 679 24.21 0.38 11.59
C LYS A 679 23.47 -0.78 12.27
N ILE A 680 24.02 -1.38 13.33
CA ILE A 680 23.36 -2.46 14.07
C ILE A 680 22.09 -1.94 14.76
N LEU A 681 22.16 -0.79 15.43
CA LEU A 681 21.04 -0.22 16.18
C LEU A 681 19.91 0.26 15.26
N THR A 682 20.22 0.94 14.15
CA THR A 682 19.20 1.34 13.16
C THR A 682 18.53 0.09 12.58
N ALA A 683 19.31 -0.92 12.21
CA ALA A 683 18.76 -2.14 11.64
C ALA A 683 17.92 -2.97 12.64
N ALA A 684 18.29 -2.95 13.93
CA ALA A 684 17.55 -3.61 15.00
C ALA A 684 16.13 -3.07 15.19
N GLN A 685 15.85 -1.80 14.85
CA GLN A 685 14.50 -1.23 14.92
C GLN A 685 13.48 -2.00 14.05
N TYR A 686 13.94 -2.70 13.01
CA TYR A 686 13.09 -3.48 12.11
C TYR A 686 13.03 -4.98 12.45
N THR A 687 13.96 -5.49 13.27
CA THR A 687 14.02 -6.92 13.64
C THR A 687 12.86 -7.39 14.52
N GLY A 688 12.14 -6.45 15.16
CA GLY A 688 10.90 -6.75 15.90
C GLY A 688 9.71 -7.15 15.02
N ILE A 689 9.80 -6.91 13.70
CA ILE A 689 8.72 -7.15 12.73
C ILE A 689 9.04 -8.37 11.85
N ASP A 690 10.27 -8.49 11.32
CA ASP A 690 10.71 -9.65 10.54
C ASP A 690 12.21 -9.95 10.73
N SER A 691 12.51 -11.14 11.23
CA SER A 691 13.90 -11.61 11.45
C SER A 691 14.69 -11.92 10.17
N THR A 692 14.05 -11.87 9.00
CA THR A 692 14.66 -12.18 7.70
C THR A 692 14.96 -10.97 6.82
N LEU A 693 14.61 -9.77 7.27
CA LEU A 693 14.76 -8.52 6.52
C LEU A 693 16.18 -8.31 5.96
N SER A 694 16.28 -7.90 4.70
CA SER A 694 17.53 -7.53 4.04
C SER A 694 17.27 -6.56 2.90
N ARG A 695 18.28 -5.79 2.52
CA ARG A 695 18.30 -4.96 1.32
C ARG A 695 18.13 -5.82 0.07
N ALA A 696 17.56 -5.25 -1.00
CA ALA A 696 17.43 -5.93 -2.28
C ALA A 696 18.76 -5.99 -3.05
N TYR A 697 19.61 -4.97 -2.88
CA TYR A 697 20.88 -4.84 -3.58
C TYR A 697 22.08 -4.78 -2.60
N PRO A 698 23.30 -5.13 -3.04
CA PRO A 698 24.52 -4.92 -2.26
C PRO A 698 24.76 -3.43 -1.93
N PRO A 699 25.69 -3.12 -0.99
CA PRO A 699 25.99 -1.74 -0.62
C PRO A 699 26.43 -0.88 -1.82
N THR A 700 25.88 0.33 -1.86
CA THR A 700 26.16 1.30 -2.92
C THR A 700 27.58 1.86 -2.86
N GLN A 701 28.05 2.49 -3.93
CA GLN A 701 29.35 3.14 -3.94
C GLN A 701 29.43 4.29 -2.92
N LEU A 702 28.30 4.98 -2.68
CA LEU A 702 28.17 5.99 -1.62
C LEU A 702 28.41 5.37 -0.24
N GLU A 703 27.84 4.19 0.02
CA GLU A 703 28.04 3.46 1.27
C GLU A 703 29.50 3.00 1.45
N TRP A 704 30.12 2.46 0.40
CA TRP A 704 31.54 2.08 0.46
C TRP A 704 32.44 3.26 0.76
N THR A 705 32.22 4.39 0.08
CA THR A 705 32.98 5.62 0.28
C THR A 705 32.81 6.16 1.70
N ALA A 706 31.57 6.17 2.21
CA ALA A 706 31.26 6.57 3.58
C ALA A 706 31.88 5.63 4.62
N ASN A 707 31.83 4.31 4.41
CA ASN A 707 32.42 3.31 5.30
C ASN A 707 33.95 3.41 5.35
N GLN A 708 34.62 3.66 4.22
CA GLN A 708 36.07 3.86 4.19
C GLN A 708 36.48 5.17 4.90
N ARG A 709 35.68 6.22 4.76
CA ARG A 709 35.95 7.54 5.36
C ARG A 709 35.42 7.70 6.78
N ARG A 710 34.63 6.74 7.28
CA ARG A 710 33.91 6.82 8.58
C ARG A 710 32.99 8.05 8.64
N GLY A 711 32.39 8.41 7.50
CA GLY A 711 31.57 9.60 7.32
C GLY A 711 30.07 9.30 7.24
N LYS A 712 29.25 10.35 7.30
CA LYS A 712 27.80 10.30 7.05
C LYS A 712 27.53 10.39 5.54
N MET A 713 26.40 9.83 5.11
CA MET A 713 25.96 9.91 3.71
C MET A 713 24.94 11.03 3.54
N VAL A 714 25.00 11.71 2.41
CA VAL A 714 24.15 12.84 2.08
C VAL A 714 23.69 12.68 0.63
N LEU A 715 22.42 12.95 0.37
CA LEU A 715 21.87 13.01 -0.98
C LEU A 715 21.36 14.43 -1.27
N ASP A 716 21.52 14.84 -2.52
CA ASP A 716 20.89 16.04 -3.04
C ASP A 716 19.41 15.76 -3.33
N VAL A 717 18.53 16.55 -2.73
CA VAL A 717 17.08 16.42 -2.90
C VAL A 717 16.54 17.63 -3.62
N HIS A 718 15.73 17.37 -4.65
CA HIS A 718 15.00 18.37 -5.41
C HIS A 718 13.53 18.34 -5.02
N THR A 719 12.96 19.49 -4.69
CA THR A 719 11.51 19.60 -4.49
C THR A 719 10.79 19.92 -5.79
N PHE A 720 9.47 19.78 -5.77
CA PHE A 720 8.60 20.19 -6.88
C PHE A 720 8.74 21.68 -7.27
N ASN A 721 9.21 22.53 -6.34
CA ASN A 721 9.44 23.95 -6.59
C ASN A 721 10.87 24.26 -7.10
N GLU A 722 11.60 23.25 -7.59
CA GLU A 722 12.99 23.35 -8.07
C GLU A 722 14.03 23.75 -7.02
N GLU A 723 13.66 23.84 -5.75
CA GLU A 723 14.63 24.02 -4.66
C GLU A 723 15.50 22.78 -4.50
N LYS A 724 16.81 22.98 -4.43
CA LYS A 724 17.81 21.93 -4.17
C LYS A 724 18.37 22.12 -2.76
N PHE A 725 18.39 21.03 -1.98
CA PHE A 725 19.03 21.03 -0.67
C PHE A 725 19.62 19.65 -0.34
N SER A 726 20.51 19.61 0.64
CA SER A 726 21.23 18.41 1.03
C SER A 726 20.61 17.77 2.27
N ALA A 727 20.35 16.46 2.22
CA ALA A 727 19.74 15.72 3.32
C ALA A 727 20.52 14.46 3.67
N GLU A 728 20.68 14.21 4.96
CA GLU A 728 21.36 13.02 5.47
C GLU A 728 20.54 11.75 5.22
N VAL A 729 21.18 10.68 4.73
CA VAL A 729 20.57 9.38 4.48
C VAL A 729 21.29 8.27 5.25
N GLU A 730 20.54 7.29 5.76
CA GLU A 730 21.11 6.09 6.40
C GLU A 730 20.90 4.83 5.55
N SER A 731 21.73 3.80 5.79
CA SER A 731 21.66 2.52 5.07
C SER A 731 20.32 1.79 5.19
N TRP A 732 19.61 1.98 6.30
CA TRP A 732 18.34 1.31 6.58
C TRP A 732 17.13 2.25 6.50
N MET A 733 17.28 3.45 5.93
CA MET A 733 16.21 4.42 5.85
C MET A 733 15.25 4.10 4.70
N THR A 734 13.95 4.03 4.99
CA THR A 734 12.91 3.81 3.97
C THR A 734 12.54 5.10 3.24
N GLY A 735 11.91 4.98 2.06
CA GLY A 735 11.39 6.12 1.30
C GLY A 735 10.45 7.01 2.12
N GLU A 736 9.55 6.40 2.90
CA GLU A 736 8.61 7.12 3.76
C GLU A 736 9.32 7.83 4.92
N GLN A 737 10.31 7.20 5.55
CA GLN A 737 11.08 7.82 6.63
C GLN A 737 11.92 8.98 6.12
N TYR A 738 12.55 8.82 4.96
CA TYR A 738 13.36 9.85 4.34
C TYR A 738 12.49 11.04 3.94
N ALA A 739 11.41 10.81 3.17
CA ALA A 739 10.44 11.86 2.82
C ALA A 739 9.82 12.52 4.05
N GLY A 740 9.49 11.73 5.08
CA GLY A 740 8.96 12.22 6.34
C GLY A 740 9.92 13.13 7.10
N CYS A 741 11.22 12.80 7.14
CA CYS A 741 12.24 13.67 7.74
C CYS A 741 12.34 15.01 6.99
N LEU A 742 12.31 14.96 5.65
CA LEU A 742 12.36 16.14 4.80
C LEU A 742 11.16 17.08 5.01
N LEU A 743 9.96 16.52 5.04
CA LEU A 743 8.71 17.25 5.25
C LEU A 743 8.63 17.82 6.67
N SER A 744 9.05 17.05 7.68
CA SER A 744 9.08 17.50 9.08
C SER A 744 10.05 18.66 9.28
N ALA A 745 11.22 18.63 8.65
CA ALA A 745 12.19 19.72 8.69
C ALA A 745 11.65 21.03 8.07
N ARG A 746 10.66 20.92 7.18
CA ARG A 746 9.96 22.05 6.55
C ARG A 746 8.66 22.47 7.25
N GLY A 747 8.34 21.87 8.40
CA GLY A 747 7.16 22.22 9.20
C GLY A 747 5.85 21.59 8.75
N CYS A 748 5.88 20.49 8.00
CA CYS A 748 4.68 19.73 7.65
C CYS A 748 4.31 18.70 8.74
N ASP A 749 3.09 18.79 9.27
CA ASP A 749 2.61 17.96 10.39
C ASP A 749 2.19 16.53 10.01
N LYS A 750 2.08 16.21 8.71
CA LYS A 750 1.65 14.88 8.21
C LYS A 750 2.71 14.25 7.29
N PRO A 751 3.76 13.62 7.86
CA PRO A 751 4.87 13.06 7.09
C PRO A 751 4.56 11.71 6.40
N ARG A 752 3.43 11.07 6.70
CA ARG A 752 3.09 9.73 6.22
C ARG A 752 2.45 9.75 4.83
N GLY A 753 2.71 8.71 4.04
CA GLY A 753 2.17 8.55 2.68
C GLY A 753 2.99 9.24 1.57
N TRP A 754 4.16 9.76 1.90
CA TRP A 754 5.11 10.34 0.94
C TRP A 754 6.27 9.39 0.70
N SER A 755 6.88 9.48 -0.48
CA SER A 755 8.12 8.78 -0.82
C SER A 755 8.97 9.67 -1.72
N VAL A 756 10.10 9.16 -2.18
CA VAL A 756 11.03 9.86 -3.07
C VAL A 756 11.10 9.18 -4.44
N SER A 757 11.38 9.96 -5.46
CA SER A 757 11.65 9.46 -6.82
C SER A 757 13.02 9.93 -7.26
N MET A 758 13.72 9.10 -8.02
CA MET A 758 15.03 9.41 -8.56
C MET A 758 14.94 9.72 -10.05
N PHE A 759 15.62 10.78 -10.48
CA PHE A 759 15.70 11.17 -11.88
C PHE A 759 17.09 10.89 -12.44
N THR A 760 17.16 10.03 -13.46
CA THR A 760 18.42 9.55 -14.06
C THR A 760 18.72 10.23 -15.39
N GLY A 761 18.33 11.51 -15.53
CA GLY A 761 18.52 12.33 -16.74
C GLY A 761 17.50 12.06 -17.84
N ASN A 762 17.10 10.80 -18.05
CA ASN A 762 16.11 10.42 -19.08
C ASN A 762 14.84 9.76 -18.52
N THR A 763 14.89 9.22 -17.30
CA THR A 763 13.78 8.46 -16.70
C THR A 763 13.60 8.78 -15.23
N TRP A 764 12.35 8.75 -14.78
CA TRP A 764 11.99 8.78 -13.37
C TRP A 764 11.77 7.35 -12.86
N GLN A 765 12.31 7.05 -11.69
CA GLN A 765 12.07 5.80 -10.97
C GLN A 765 11.47 6.14 -9.60
N ASP A 766 10.27 5.64 -9.36
CA ASP A 766 9.52 5.88 -8.12
C ASP A 766 9.83 4.80 -7.09
N LEU A 767 10.12 5.21 -5.85
CA LEU A 767 10.34 4.29 -4.74
C LEU A 767 9.05 4.08 -3.94
N LEU A 768 8.70 2.84 -3.64
CA LEU A 768 7.62 2.59 -2.67
C LEU A 768 8.07 3.05 -1.28
N GLY A 769 7.18 3.67 -0.50
CA GLY A 769 7.53 4.23 0.82
C GLY A 769 8.10 3.21 1.81
N CYS A 770 7.78 1.92 1.64
CA CYS A 770 8.31 0.81 2.45
C CYS A 770 9.71 0.32 2.03
N ASP A 771 10.17 0.68 0.83
CA ASP A 771 11.46 0.24 0.29
C ASP A 771 12.59 1.17 0.74
N PHE A 772 13.82 0.67 0.71
CA PHE A 772 14.99 1.41 1.19
C PHE A 772 15.52 2.38 0.12
N VAL A 773 15.81 3.63 0.54
CA VAL A 773 16.26 4.69 -0.39
C VAL A 773 17.51 4.29 -1.17
N LEU A 774 18.46 3.61 -0.53
CA LEU A 774 19.69 3.21 -1.19
C LEU A 774 19.52 1.97 -2.09
N ASP A 775 18.40 1.25 -2.05
CA ASP A 775 18.13 0.17 -3.02
C ASP A 775 17.77 0.75 -4.38
N LEU A 776 17.13 1.92 -4.40
CA LEU A 776 16.89 2.69 -5.62
C LEU A 776 18.20 3.06 -6.34
N ILE A 777 19.22 3.46 -5.57
CA ILE A 777 20.56 3.75 -6.10
C ILE A 777 21.27 2.45 -6.47
N GLY A 778 21.17 1.42 -5.63
CA GLY A 778 21.81 0.12 -5.84
C GLY A 778 21.28 -0.66 -7.05
N GLU A 779 20.05 -0.40 -7.51
CA GLU A 779 19.52 -0.98 -8.75
C GLU A 779 20.21 -0.40 -10.01
N MET A 780 20.67 0.86 -9.93
CA MET A 780 21.38 1.50 -11.04
C MET A 780 22.86 1.12 -11.13
N GLU A 781 23.47 0.84 -9.98
CA GLU A 781 24.89 0.48 -9.86
C GLU A 781 25.14 -0.99 -10.23
#